data_AF-A0A820ZQV7-F1
#
_entry.id   AF-A0A820ZQV7-F1
#
_cell.length_a   1.000
_cell.length_b   1.000
_cell.length_c   1.000
_cell.angle_alpha   90.00
_cell.angle_beta   90.00
_cell.angle_gamma   90.00
#
_symmetry.space_group_name_H-M   'P 1'
#
loop_
_entity.id
_entity.type
_entity.pdbx_description
1 polymer ?
#
loop_
_entity_poly.entity_id
_entity_poly.type
_entity_poly.pdbx_seq_one_letter_code
_entity_poly.pdbx_strand_id
1 'polypeptide(L)'
;MASNNIKPTPPDSKLLIYTPIELKDQTDAYLESCFAAIQQNRYTMDSNILLQIGQTNKKHKEHISHALLYGILTDINNKARYFHDLLLLNGTNLSSIISILETLIIKNWRRIHDNVRQQLLWFLRETLTANIDGIDRLYYVFLRQINPHEQCLDLCETILELLLAHPLFLKTYPEMMLLTIYTFLSIFPIYIRRRSQQQRQIDFILTLTRENIHCIGRDAIRLLLQIGHIREIDLFLKHLSLNTSTDYLPKILSLQTEPKYLALPLSFDLEKQLQFLLDNCRLNSQEKYYFDWFQNQYLNFKQHPDAIYLCSHIIRYVCVVCRNQLNTNKITRWIFISWLLTQLYNYQQTLQQTLISASQTAMNAAALISSSSPQLMQINEQIVQCRLAIYYDWFLFDINNLQQITNEFDVQLNSTVVGYHLLTMSYYNAKQMLLFLLYTSENLIVSLKTFLQQNIARLFMELFQRIPILNSQQLLQMFTHDREIYQRLLTTFFSLPSSTMNVSINDEVIVINDDSNPNAVMPVTMDEEPNDIMIMSVNTTAVPRFSDDEEEDDEYENQRSSLKISDHDYDDEDILMINEETKTSIDTYNTNIIRTNFPFDRFRSYINDRVQQMALSYSVSINRNKSSLLTQIYKQIASSLSDKRPLILKTQANEPAGPINSYAMIKFEKTSDKFQSRLLTIFDEQTIVHALLCLWLLRDSFQNRLLPSLRTSQSNKQNSILENNFRDIPPQKLKRSIKQSSIYVLFRLIKDDITNQTVYIKLLQAMYFFQSELAYIFLYYLSIDIDDMKMAAEIFEKFAQDIIKLSSSHRK
;
A
#
# COMPACT_ATOMS: atom_id res chain seq x y z
N MET A 1 -53.22 18.07 -3.76
CA MET A 1 -52.42 17.24 -2.84
C MET A 1 -51.01 17.77 -2.86
N ALA A 2 -50.61 18.46 -1.79
CA ALA A 2 -49.28 19.07 -1.69
C ALA A 2 -48.24 17.97 -1.48
N SER A 3 -47.33 17.83 -2.45
CA SER A 3 -46.11 17.04 -2.30
C SER A 3 -45.15 17.79 -1.39
N ASN A 4 -45.20 17.49 -0.10
CA ASN A 4 -44.14 17.87 0.84
C ASN A 4 -42.83 17.21 0.39
N ASN A 5 -42.01 17.97 -0.33
CA ASN A 5 -40.58 17.71 -0.46
C ASN A 5 -39.94 17.93 0.92
N ILE A 6 -40.07 16.95 1.81
CA ILE A 6 -39.31 16.90 3.06
C ILE A 6 -37.87 16.59 2.66
N LYS A 7 -37.06 17.63 2.45
CA LYS A 7 -35.61 17.46 2.57
C LYS A 7 -35.37 16.93 3.98
N PRO A 8 -34.69 15.79 4.17
CA PRO A 8 -34.42 15.30 5.52
C PRO A 8 -33.60 16.36 6.25
N THR A 9 -34.17 16.92 7.30
CA THR A 9 -33.44 17.81 8.22
C THR A 9 -32.53 16.93 9.09
N PRO A 10 -31.26 17.30 9.28
CA PRO A 10 -30.36 16.52 10.14
C PRO A 10 -30.98 16.40 11.54
N PRO A 11 -30.83 15.27 12.24
CA PRO A 11 -31.33 15.13 13.58
C PRO A 11 -30.65 16.14 14.52
N ASP A 12 -31.46 16.95 15.21
CA ASP A 12 -30.95 17.91 16.20
C ASP A 12 -30.30 17.14 17.35
N SER A 13 -29.04 17.48 17.65
CA SER A 13 -28.30 16.91 18.77
C SER A 13 -27.29 17.90 19.33
N LYS A 14 -27.22 17.93 20.66
CA LYS A 14 -26.23 18.70 21.42
C LYS A 14 -24.91 17.93 21.61
N LEU A 15 -24.90 16.61 21.39
CA LEU A 15 -23.69 15.78 21.54
C LEU A 15 -22.94 15.62 20.23
N LEU A 16 -23.65 15.30 19.16
CA LEU A 16 -23.07 14.89 17.89
C LEU A 16 -23.50 15.80 16.73
N ILE A 17 -22.60 15.95 15.76
CA ILE A 17 -22.80 16.60 14.48
C ILE A 17 -23.30 15.53 13.51
N TYR A 18 -24.46 15.76 12.90
CA TYR A 18 -25.07 14.87 11.92
C TYR A 18 -25.11 15.50 10.54
N THR A 19 -24.88 14.68 9.52
CA THR A 19 -25.27 15.04 8.16
C THR A 19 -26.77 14.78 7.92
N PRO A 20 -27.40 15.40 6.91
CA PRO A 20 -28.84 15.24 6.65
C PRO A 20 -29.28 13.80 6.35
N ILE A 21 -28.35 12.91 6.00
CA ILE A 21 -28.61 11.52 5.59
C ILE A 21 -28.42 10.56 6.77
N GLU A 22 -27.74 10.99 7.83
CA GLU A 22 -27.38 10.12 8.94
C GLU A 22 -28.55 9.88 9.91
N LEU A 23 -28.66 8.63 10.36
CA LEU A 23 -29.54 8.26 11.47
C LEU A 23 -28.93 8.71 12.80
N LYS A 24 -29.80 9.05 13.76
CA LYS A 24 -29.40 9.41 15.12
C LYS A 24 -28.73 8.22 15.80
N ASP A 25 -27.57 8.47 16.41
CA ASP A 25 -26.79 7.46 17.13
C ASP A 25 -27.58 6.95 18.35
N GLN A 26 -27.49 5.64 18.61
CA GLN A 26 -28.23 4.99 19.70
C GLN A 26 -27.79 5.50 21.09
N THR A 27 -26.51 5.75 21.28
CA THR A 27 -25.97 6.27 22.55
C THR A 27 -26.40 7.72 22.77
N ASP A 28 -26.37 8.54 21.72
CA ASP A 28 -26.86 9.92 21.77
C ASP A 28 -28.36 9.99 22.11
N ALA A 29 -29.20 9.26 21.37
CA ALA A 29 -30.64 9.21 21.61
C ALA A 29 -30.99 8.69 23.03
N TYR A 30 -30.25 7.67 23.49
CA TYR A 30 -30.42 7.14 24.84
C TYR A 30 -30.11 8.18 25.92
N LEU A 31 -28.97 8.86 25.84
CA LEU A 31 -28.56 9.85 26.84
C LEU A 31 -29.53 11.05 26.88
N GLU A 32 -29.95 11.53 25.70
CA GLU A 32 -30.93 12.61 25.60
C GLU A 32 -32.28 12.22 26.20
N SER A 33 -32.76 11.00 25.92
CA SER A 33 -34.01 10.50 26.51
C SER A 33 -33.95 10.42 28.04
N CYS A 34 -32.80 10.03 28.60
CA CYS A 34 -32.58 9.99 30.05
C CYS A 34 -32.64 11.41 30.63
N PHE A 35 -32.02 12.38 29.98
CA PHE A 35 -32.01 13.76 30.44
C PHE A 35 -33.39 14.43 30.34
N ALA A 36 -34.12 14.19 29.24
CA ALA A 36 -35.48 14.68 29.06
C ALA A 36 -36.43 14.17 30.16
N ALA A 37 -36.30 12.89 30.54
CA ALA A 37 -37.10 12.30 31.61
C ALA A 37 -36.85 12.99 32.98
N ILE A 38 -35.61 13.38 33.28
CA ILE A 38 -35.31 14.13 34.52
C ILE A 38 -35.87 15.55 34.47
N GLN A 39 -35.73 16.25 33.33
CA GLN A 39 -36.24 17.62 33.19
C GLN A 39 -37.77 17.68 33.32
N GLN A 40 -38.49 16.71 32.75
CA GLN A 40 -39.95 16.63 32.83
C GLN A 40 -40.45 16.31 34.24
N ASN A 41 -39.73 15.47 34.99
CA ASN A 41 -40.15 15.05 36.32
C ASN A 41 -39.93 16.11 37.41
N ARG A 42 -39.37 17.29 37.10
CA ARG A 42 -39.02 18.34 38.09
C ARG A 42 -38.52 17.72 39.40
N TYR A 43 -37.52 16.84 39.33
CA TYR A 43 -36.78 16.53 40.53
C TYR A 43 -36.10 17.85 40.93
N THR A 44 -36.67 18.54 41.91
CA THR A 44 -35.82 19.24 42.87
C THR A 44 -34.91 18.15 43.39
N MET A 45 -33.69 18.11 42.84
CA MET A 45 -32.64 17.14 43.16
C MET A 45 -32.19 17.39 44.61
N ASP A 46 -33.10 17.20 45.55
CA ASP A 46 -32.79 17.24 46.97
C ASP A 46 -31.86 16.08 47.21
N SER A 47 -30.71 16.37 47.83
CA SER A 47 -29.63 15.43 48.10
C SER A 47 -30.15 14.16 48.78
N ASN A 48 -31.19 14.29 49.60
CA ASN A 48 -31.84 13.18 50.31
C ASN A 48 -32.58 12.21 49.37
N ILE A 49 -33.22 12.70 48.31
CA ILE A 49 -33.94 11.87 47.33
C ILE A 49 -32.93 11.10 46.46
N LEU A 50 -31.83 11.74 46.06
CA LEU A 50 -30.75 11.09 45.32
C LEU A 50 -30.11 9.95 46.13
N LEU A 51 -29.88 10.15 47.43
CA LEU A 51 -29.36 9.10 48.32
C LEU A 51 -30.35 7.93 48.46
N GLN A 52 -31.66 8.19 48.58
CA GLN A 52 -32.67 7.14 48.65
C GLN A 52 -32.78 6.33 47.35
N ILE A 53 -32.70 6.99 46.20
CA ILE A 53 -32.69 6.33 44.89
C ILE A 53 -31.43 5.45 44.73
N GLY A 54 -30.29 5.95 45.21
CA GLY A 54 -29.03 5.22 45.21
C GLY A 54 -29.07 3.87 45.92
N GLN A 55 -30.04 3.67 46.83
CA GLN A 55 -30.19 2.49 47.69
C GLN A 55 -31.26 1.49 47.22
N THR A 56 -32.20 1.90 46.36
CA THR A 56 -33.46 1.15 46.14
C THR A 56 -33.59 0.48 44.77
N ASN A 57 -33.02 1.04 43.70
CA ASN A 57 -33.14 0.48 42.35
C ASN A 57 -31.93 0.76 41.45
N LYS A 58 -31.16 -0.29 41.13
CA LYS A 58 -29.94 -0.21 40.31
C LYS A 58 -30.18 0.37 38.90
N LYS A 59 -31.23 -0.05 38.21
CA LYS A 59 -31.53 0.45 36.85
C LYS A 59 -31.92 1.92 36.87
N HIS A 60 -32.73 2.32 37.85
CA HIS A 60 -33.14 3.71 38.01
C HIS A 60 -31.94 4.63 38.34
N LYS A 61 -31.05 4.15 39.21
CA LYS A 61 -29.77 4.80 39.51
C LYS A 61 -28.90 5.00 38.26
N GLU A 62 -28.72 3.97 37.43
CA GLU A 62 -27.96 4.06 36.18
C GLU A 62 -28.56 5.07 35.21
N HIS A 63 -29.88 5.04 35.01
CA HIS A 63 -30.59 6.01 34.15
C HIS A 63 -30.39 7.46 34.61
N ILE A 64 -30.47 7.72 35.92
CA ILE A 64 -30.26 9.06 36.46
C ILE A 64 -28.80 9.48 36.32
N SER A 65 -27.87 8.56 36.52
CA SER A 65 -26.43 8.80 36.34
C SER A 65 -26.10 9.18 34.89
N HIS A 66 -26.70 8.50 33.91
CA HIS A 66 -26.53 8.81 32.49
C HIS A 66 -27.17 10.15 32.09
N ALA A 67 -28.30 10.51 32.71
CA ALA A 67 -28.90 11.82 32.52
C ALA A 67 -28.03 12.95 33.09
N LEU A 68 -27.50 12.79 34.31
CA LEU A 68 -26.55 13.73 34.90
C LEU A 68 -25.29 13.89 34.04
N LEU A 69 -24.77 12.78 33.50
CA LEU A 69 -23.67 12.82 32.54
C LEU A 69 -24.03 13.67 31.31
N TYR A 70 -25.20 13.47 30.70
CA TYR A 70 -25.64 14.30 29.57
C TYR A 70 -25.70 15.79 29.95
N GLY A 71 -26.18 16.11 31.15
CA GLY A 71 -26.15 17.47 31.70
C GLY A 71 -24.73 18.03 31.80
N ILE A 72 -23.76 17.26 32.31
CA ILE A 72 -22.34 17.65 32.37
C ILE A 72 -21.80 17.97 30.98
N LEU A 73 -22.15 17.15 29.98
CA LEU A 73 -21.63 17.28 28.62
C LEU A 73 -22.25 18.45 27.84
N THR A 74 -23.49 18.83 28.15
CA THR A 74 -24.26 19.79 27.33
C THR A 74 -24.52 21.13 28.01
N ASP A 75 -24.59 21.18 29.35
CA ASP A 75 -24.91 22.38 30.12
C ASP A 75 -23.72 22.82 30.98
N ILE A 76 -22.87 23.65 30.36
CA ILE A 76 -21.59 24.12 30.92
C ILE A 76 -21.79 24.88 32.23
N ASN A 77 -22.92 25.58 32.41
CA ASN A 77 -23.16 26.41 33.59
C ASN A 77 -23.43 25.57 34.83
N ASN A 78 -24.07 24.41 34.68
CA ASN A 78 -24.47 23.54 35.78
C ASN A 78 -23.60 22.28 35.93
N LYS A 79 -22.55 22.11 35.09
CA LYS A 79 -21.72 20.90 35.08
C LYS A 79 -21.14 20.49 36.44
N ALA A 80 -20.71 21.46 37.26
CA ALA A 80 -20.15 21.19 38.58
C ALA A 80 -21.19 20.65 39.56
N ARG A 81 -22.43 21.18 39.48
CA ARG A 81 -23.56 20.68 40.26
C ARG A 81 -23.93 19.26 39.83
N TYR A 82 -24.06 19.02 38.52
CA TYR A 82 -24.37 17.68 38.03
C TYR A 82 -23.30 16.66 38.39
N PHE A 83 -22.02 17.05 38.38
CA PHE A 83 -20.93 16.19 38.81
C PHE A 83 -20.99 15.86 40.31
N HIS A 84 -21.27 16.86 41.15
CA HIS A 84 -21.48 16.65 42.58
C HIS A 84 -22.64 15.68 42.86
N ASP A 85 -23.79 15.90 42.23
CA ASP A 85 -24.97 15.04 42.37
C ASP A 85 -24.69 13.61 41.88
N LEU A 86 -23.88 13.47 40.83
CA LEU A 86 -23.45 12.19 40.28
C LEU A 86 -22.55 11.40 41.24
N LEU A 87 -21.63 12.08 41.92
CA LEU A 87 -20.80 11.47 42.97
C LEU A 87 -21.62 11.12 44.22
N LEU A 88 -22.59 11.96 44.59
CA LEU A 88 -23.47 11.69 45.71
C LEU A 88 -24.34 10.44 45.47
N LEU A 89 -24.78 10.22 44.23
CA LEU A 89 -25.56 9.05 43.85
C LEU A 89 -24.72 7.76 43.76
N ASN A 90 -23.50 7.85 43.20
CA ASN A 90 -22.70 6.68 42.83
C ASN A 90 -21.50 6.39 43.75
N GLY A 91 -21.12 7.33 44.61
CA GLY A 91 -19.85 7.30 45.32
C GLY A 91 -18.68 7.32 44.32
N THR A 92 -17.70 6.45 44.53
CA THR A 92 -16.54 6.29 43.65
C THR A 92 -16.80 5.33 42.47
N ASN A 93 -17.95 4.65 42.41
CA ASN A 93 -18.21 3.67 41.37
C ASN A 93 -18.92 4.30 40.17
N LEU A 94 -18.13 4.80 39.21
CA LEU A 94 -18.64 5.36 37.96
C LEU A 94 -18.55 4.38 36.77
N SER A 95 -18.56 3.07 37.02
CA SER A 95 -18.33 2.06 35.98
C SER A 95 -19.27 2.15 34.78
N SER A 96 -20.57 2.41 34.99
CA SER A 96 -21.56 2.55 33.91
C SER A 96 -21.34 3.82 33.08
N ILE A 97 -21.01 4.93 33.75
CA ILE A 97 -20.69 6.23 33.12
C ILE A 97 -19.42 6.11 32.27
N ILE A 98 -18.39 5.44 32.79
CA ILE A 98 -17.16 5.19 32.04
C ILE A 98 -17.47 4.36 30.79
N SER A 99 -18.23 3.27 30.92
CA SER A 99 -18.61 2.41 29.78
C SER A 99 -19.40 3.13 28.68
N ILE A 100 -20.36 3.98 29.05
CA ILE A 100 -21.13 4.75 28.05
C ILE A 100 -20.27 5.82 27.37
N LEU A 101 -19.33 6.45 28.11
CA LEU A 101 -18.38 7.41 27.57
C LEU A 101 -17.37 6.74 26.63
N GLU A 102 -16.84 5.57 26.98
CA GLU A 102 -15.98 4.78 26.11
C GLU A 102 -16.70 4.50 24.78
N THR A 103 -17.95 4.03 24.85
CA THR A 103 -18.76 3.74 23.67
C THR A 103 -18.97 4.98 22.80
N LEU A 104 -19.29 6.12 23.43
CA LEU A 104 -19.50 7.39 22.75
C LEU A 104 -18.24 7.86 22.03
N ILE A 105 -17.09 7.87 22.72
CA ILE A 105 -15.83 8.35 22.16
C ILE A 105 -15.31 7.42 21.07
N ILE A 106 -15.31 6.10 21.30
CA ILE A 106 -14.81 5.10 20.33
C ILE A 106 -15.57 5.19 19.01
N LYS A 107 -16.90 5.33 19.05
CA LYS A 107 -17.74 5.33 17.83
C LYS A 107 -17.80 6.69 17.16
N ASN A 108 -17.82 7.78 17.92
CA ASN A 108 -18.27 9.07 17.42
C ASN A 108 -17.28 10.22 17.60
N TRP A 109 -16.02 10.01 18.02
CA TRP A 109 -15.06 11.09 18.31
C TRP A 109 -15.04 12.24 17.29
N ARG A 110 -14.99 11.92 15.99
CA ARG A 110 -14.97 12.90 14.88
C ARG A 110 -16.24 13.75 14.79
N ARG A 111 -17.37 13.20 15.23
CA ARG A 111 -18.70 13.82 15.18
C ARG A 111 -19.05 14.54 16.47
N ILE A 112 -18.30 14.37 17.55
CA ILE A 112 -18.56 15.07 18.81
C ILE A 112 -18.29 16.57 18.64
N HIS A 113 -19.21 17.42 19.11
CA HIS A 113 -19.03 18.88 19.13
C HIS A 113 -17.84 19.30 20.00
N ASP A 114 -17.13 20.37 19.62
CA ASP A 114 -15.93 20.83 20.35
C ASP A 114 -16.21 21.16 21.81
N ASN A 115 -17.35 21.80 22.10
CA ASN A 115 -17.77 22.08 23.48
C ASN A 115 -17.90 20.80 24.31
N VAL A 116 -18.40 19.73 23.71
CA VAL A 116 -18.57 18.42 24.36
C VAL A 116 -17.21 17.75 24.56
N ARG A 117 -16.28 17.85 23.60
CA ARG A 117 -14.89 17.39 23.78
C ARG A 117 -14.21 18.07 24.97
N GLN A 118 -14.40 19.39 25.11
CA GLN A 118 -13.91 20.13 26.27
C GLN A 118 -14.55 19.66 27.58
N GLN A 119 -15.86 19.38 27.60
CA GLN A 119 -16.51 18.83 28.80
C GLN A 119 -16.06 17.40 29.13
N LEU A 120 -15.79 16.57 28.12
CA LEU A 120 -15.22 15.23 28.30
C LEU A 120 -13.84 15.28 28.97
N LEU A 121 -12.99 16.22 28.56
CA LEU A 121 -11.67 16.44 29.18
C LEU A 121 -11.78 17.07 30.57
N TRP A 122 -12.73 17.98 30.77
CA TRP A 122 -13.05 18.49 32.11
C TRP A 122 -13.48 17.36 33.05
N PHE A 123 -14.38 16.48 32.59
CA PHE A 123 -14.84 15.32 33.35
C PHE A 123 -13.67 14.38 33.70
N LEU A 124 -12.76 14.08 32.75
CA LEU A 124 -11.55 13.29 33.02
C LEU A 124 -10.70 13.91 34.14
N ARG A 125 -10.51 15.24 34.13
CA ARG A 125 -9.73 15.95 35.16
C ARG A 125 -10.40 15.86 36.54
N GLU A 126 -11.70 16.11 36.62
CA GLU A 126 -12.42 16.07 37.89
C GLU A 126 -12.48 14.64 38.48
N THR A 127 -12.66 13.63 37.63
CA THR A 127 -12.65 12.22 38.06
C THR A 127 -11.28 11.75 38.55
N LEU A 128 -10.18 12.25 37.97
CA LEU A 128 -8.83 12.02 38.50
C LEU A 128 -8.60 12.73 39.83
N THR A 129 -9.13 13.95 40.00
CA THR A 129 -9.04 14.70 41.25
C THR A 129 -9.82 14.00 42.37
N ALA A 130 -10.98 13.43 42.04
CA ALA A 130 -11.81 12.64 42.95
C ALA A 130 -11.30 11.19 43.17
N ASN A 131 -10.20 10.79 42.52
CA ASN A 131 -9.59 9.46 42.60
C ASN A 131 -10.58 8.31 42.36
N ILE A 132 -11.31 8.40 41.24
CA ILE A 132 -12.35 7.43 40.87
C ILE A 132 -11.73 6.17 40.27
N ASP A 133 -12.24 5.01 40.70
CA ASP A 133 -11.75 3.71 40.23
C ASP A 133 -12.11 3.44 38.76
N GLY A 134 -11.19 2.81 38.03
CA GLY A 134 -11.39 2.38 36.64
C GLY A 134 -11.32 3.50 35.61
N ILE A 135 -10.76 4.66 35.99
CA ILE A 135 -10.57 5.84 35.12
C ILE A 135 -9.51 5.63 34.03
N ASP A 136 -8.60 4.68 34.24
CA ASP A 136 -7.59 4.20 33.30
C ASP A 136 -8.20 3.79 31.95
N ARG A 137 -9.38 3.17 31.97
CA ARG A 137 -10.14 2.81 30.78
C ARG A 137 -10.55 4.02 29.93
N LEU A 138 -11.11 5.04 30.58
CA LEU A 138 -11.47 6.28 29.89
C LEU A 138 -10.23 7.02 29.37
N TYR A 139 -9.16 7.05 30.18
CA TYR A 139 -7.87 7.62 29.80
C TYR A 139 -7.27 6.93 28.58
N TYR A 140 -7.30 5.59 28.51
CA TYR A 140 -6.87 4.82 27.34
C TYR A 140 -7.63 5.23 26.06
N VAL A 141 -8.94 5.41 26.16
CA VAL A 141 -9.76 5.84 25.02
C VAL A 141 -9.34 7.23 24.53
N PHE A 142 -8.98 8.16 25.41
CA PHE A 142 -8.40 9.46 25.00
C PHE A 142 -7.02 9.34 24.39
N LEU A 143 -6.14 8.49 24.94
CA LEU A 143 -4.82 8.23 24.36
C LEU A 143 -4.93 7.74 22.91
N ARG A 144 -5.91 6.87 22.62
CA ARG A 144 -6.19 6.38 21.27
C ARG A 144 -6.70 7.43 20.28
N GLN A 145 -7.17 8.60 20.77
CA GLN A 145 -7.53 9.73 19.90
C GLN A 145 -6.32 10.61 19.55
N ILE A 146 -5.19 10.45 20.24
CA ILE A 146 -3.93 11.12 19.89
C ILE A 146 -3.30 10.34 18.73
N ASN A 147 -3.51 10.82 17.50
CA ASN A 147 -3.03 10.17 16.29
C ASN A 147 -2.38 11.16 15.29
N PRO A 148 -1.41 10.73 14.46
CA PRO A 148 -0.70 11.62 13.51
C PRO A 148 -1.55 12.25 12.40
N HIS A 149 -2.77 11.76 12.18
CA HIS A 149 -3.62 12.19 11.06
C HIS A 149 -4.43 13.45 11.36
N GLU A 150 -4.76 13.70 12.62
CA GLU A 150 -5.81 14.65 13.01
C GLU A 150 -5.27 15.88 13.76
N GLN A 151 -6.13 16.89 13.96
CA GLN A 151 -5.89 18.05 14.82
C GLN A 151 -5.88 17.64 16.31
N CYS A 152 -5.03 16.69 16.67
CA CYS A 152 -4.96 16.08 18.00
C CYS A 152 -4.00 16.84 18.95
N LEU A 153 -3.30 17.86 18.46
CA LEU A 153 -2.28 18.54 19.26
C LEU A 153 -2.86 19.26 20.49
N ASP A 154 -4.05 19.84 20.38
CA ASP A 154 -4.74 20.45 21.52
C ASP A 154 -5.10 19.41 22.58
N LEU A 155 -5.54 18.22 22.15
CA LEU A 155 -5.77 17.08 23.02
C LEU A 155 -4.46 16.62 23.67
N CYS A 156 -3.37 16.51 22.91
CA CYS A 156 -2.05 16.14 23.43
C CYS A 156 -1.62 17.08 24.55
N GLU A 157 -1.73 18.39 24.35
CA GLU A 157 -1.38 19.39 25.35
C GLU A 157 -2.26 19.28 26.59
N THR A 158 -3.58 19.18 26.40
CA THR A 158 -4.51 19.06 27.53
C THR A 158 -4.21 17.81 28.38
N ILE A 159 -3.89 16.68 27.74
CA ILE A 159 -3.50 15.46 28.44
C ILE A 159 -2.16 15.63 29.15
N LEU A 160 -1.16 16.26 28.52
CA LEU A 160 0.14 16.53 29.16
C LEU A 160 0.00 17.44 30.40
N GLU A 161 -0.79 18.51 30.30
CA GLU A 161 -1.08 19.40 31.43
C GLU A 161 -1.77 18.65 32.58
N LEU A 162 -2.72 17.78 32.25
CA LEU A 162 -3.40 16.92 33.21
C LEU A 162 -2.44 15.94 33.89
N LEU A 163 -1.52 15.32 33.15
CA LEU A 163 -0.50 14.42 33.72
C LEU A 163 0.49 15.17 34.62
N LEU A 164 0.87 16.38 34.25
CA LEU A 164 1.73 17.25 35.07
C LEU A 164 1.02 17.68 36.37
N ALA A 165 -0.31 17.87 36.33
CA ALA A 165 -1.11 18.18 37.51
C ALA A 165 -1.33 16.96 38.42
N HIS A 166 -1.39 15.76 37.86
CA HIS A 166 -1.67 14.51 38.58
C HIS A 166 -0.57 13.44 38.36
N PRO A 167 0.71 13.70 38.71
CA PRO A 167 1.81 12.79 38.37
C PRO A 167 1.74 11.43 39.08
N LEU A 168 0.99 11.33 40.20
CA LEU A 168 0.78 10.07 40.91
C LEU A 168 -0.11 9.09 40.13
N PHE A 169 -0.98 9.58 39.25
CA PHE A 169 -1.88 8.74 38.46
C PHE A 169 -1.12 7.66 37.67
N LEU A 170 -0.04 8.06 36.97
CA LEU A 170 0.78 7.12 36.21
C LEU A 170 1.52 6.12 37.09
N LYS A 171 1.86 6.49 38.34
CA LYS A 171 2.48 5.56 39.29
C LYS A 171 1.50 4.51 39.79
N THR A 172 0.22 4.87 39.95
CA THR A 172 -0.86 3.95 40.32
C THR A 172 -1.18 2.98 39.17
N TYR A 173 -1.12 3.44 37.93
CA TYR A 173 -1.45 2.66 36.73
C TYR A 173 -0.23 2.51 35.81
N PRO A 174 0.69 1.56 36.09
CA PRO A 174 1.94 1.42 35.34
C PRO A 174 1.70 1.10 33.86
N GLU A 175 0.67 0.34 33.51
CA GLU A 175 0.31 0.10 32.11
C GLU A 175 -0.05 1.39 31.37
N MET A 176 -0.84 2.28 32.01
CA MET A 176 -1.18 3.58 31.43
C MET A 176 0.05 4.46 31.24
N MET A 177 1.06 4.34 32.11
CA MET A 177 2.35 5.00 31.92
C MET A 177 3.04 4.52 30.64
N LEU A 178 3.11 3.21 30.40
CA LEU A 178 3.73 2.66 29.20
C LEU A 178 3.00 3.06 27.92
N LEU A 179 1.66 3.01 27.93
CA LEU A 179 0.82 3.45 26.81
C LEU A 179 1.00 4.95 26.55
N THR A 180 1.08 5.76 27.60
CA THR A 180 1.37 7.19 27.53
C THR A 180 2.71 7.45 26.85
N ILE A 181 3.78 6.80 27.31
CA ILE A 181 5.12 6.93 26.72
C ILE A 181 5.07 6.62 25.22
N TYR A 182 4.47 5.48 24.83
CA TYR A 182 4.41 5.07 23.43
C TYR A 182 3.61 6.06 22.57
N THR A 183 2.42 6.48 23.03
CA THR A 183 1.60 7.47 22.32
C THR A 183 2.35 8.78 22.11
N PHE A 184 3.02 9.31 23.15
CA PHE A 184 3.73 10.58 23.02
C PHE A 184 4.96 10.47 22.12
N LEU A 185 5.77 9.40 22.25
CA LEU A 185 6.88 9.17 21.32
C LEU A 185 6.43 9.08 19.86
N SER A 186 5.23 8.56 19.60
CA SER A 186 4.67 8.45 18.24
C SER A 186 4.27 9.80 17.62
N ILE A 187 3.75 10.73 18.42
CA ILE A 187 3.27 12.04 17.92
C ILE A 187 4.36 13.14 17.97
N PHE A 188 5.44 12.90 18.71
CA PHE A 188 6.56 13.83 18.91
C PHE A 188 7.14 14.44 17.63
N PRO A 189 7.34 13.70 16.52
CA PRO A 189 7.80 14.31 15.27
C PRO A 189 6.93 15.47 14.77
N ILE A 190 5.61 15.41 15.03
CA ILE A 190 4.66 16.46 14.66
C ILE A 190 4.60 17.53 15.76
N TYR A 191 4.49 17.10 17.02
CA TYR A 191 4.33 17.97 18.17
C TYR A 191 5.46 19.00 18.29
N ILE A 192 6.71 18.55 18.23
CA ILE A 192 7.91 19.38 18.39
C ILE A 192 8.05 20.42 17.27
N ARG A 193 7.56 20.09 16.07
CA ARG A 193 7.59 21.00 14.92
C ARG A 193 6.56 22.11 15.05
N ARG A 194 5.36 21.80 15.51
CA ARG A 194 4.21 22.71 15.50
C ARG A 194 4.06 23.53 16.79
N ARG A 195 4.65 23.10 17.91
CA ARG A 195 4.56 23.78 19.20
C ARG A 195 5.94 24.27 19.63
N SER A 196 6.11 25.58 19.77
CA SER A 196 7.34 26.17 20.30
C SER A 196 7.36 26.10 21.83
N GLN A 197 8.55 26.04 22.44
CA GLN A 197 8.78 26.12 23.91
C GLN A 197 8.18 24.98 24.76
N GLN A 198 8.29 23.73 24.32
CA GLN A 198 7.72 22.56 25.04
C GLN A 198 8.76 21.71 25.81
N GLN A 199 9.89 22.31 26.21
CA GLN A 199 11.00 21.61 26.86
C GLN A 199 10.53 20.82 28.09
N ARG A 200 9.63 21.41 28.88
CA ARG A 200 9.08 20.77 30.09
C ARG A 200 8.29 19.50 29.79
N GLN A 201 7.47 19.46 28.74
CA GLN A 201 6.72 18.25 28.41
C GLN A 201 7.63 17.17 27.80
N ILE A 202 8.59 17.58 26.96
CA ILE A 202 9.60 16.66 26.41
C ILE A 202 10.40 16.03 27.56
N ASP A 203 10.89 16.84 28.50
CA ASP A 203 11.64 16.36 29.66
C ASP A 203 10.82 15.40 30.53
N PHE A 204 9.53 15.68 30.72
CA PHE A 204 8.62 14.80 31.46
C PHE A 204 8.50 13.42 30.79
N ILE A 205 8.17 13.37 29.50
CA ILE A 205 8.03 12.09 28.77
C ILE A 205 9.38 11.37 28.65
N LEU A 206 10.49 12.09 28.45
CA LEU A 206 11.82 11.49 28.40
C LEU A 206 12.24 10.91 29.75
N THR A 207 11.85 11.53 30.86
CA THR A 207 12.11 10.99 32.21
C THR A 207 11.37 9.66 32.39
N LEU A 208 10.09 9.61 32.06
CA LEU A 208 9.30 8.37 32.09
C LEU A 208 9.88 7.30 31.15
N THR A 209 10.34 7.71 29.97
CA THR A 209 10.94 6.80 28.98
C THR A 209 12.24 6.18 29.48
N ARG A 210 13.13 6.98 30.08
CA ARG A 210 14.41 6.50 30.64
C ARG A 210 14.21 5.40 31.67
N GLU A 211 13.19 5.53 32.48
CA GLU A 211 12.88 4.57 33.56
C GLU A 211 12.20 3.29 33.02
N ASN A 212 11.38 3.39 31.96
CA ASN A 212 10.43 2.32 31.61
C ASN A 212 10.53 1.77 30.18
N ILE A 213 11.50 2.23 29.36
CA ILE A 213 11.64 1.81 27.95
C ILE A 213 11.75 0.29 27.79
N HIS A 214 12.37 -0.39 28.75
CA HIS A 214 12.57 -1.83 28.76
C HIS A 214 11.28 -2.63 28.91
N CYS A 215 10.18 -2.02 29.36
CA CYS A 215 8.87 -2.67 29.46
C CYS A 215 8.04 -2.56 28.16
N ILE A 216 8.40 -1.62 27.27
CA ILE A 216 7.68 -1.40 26.00
C ILE A 216 8.25 -2.31 24.90
N GLY A 217 9.58 -2.44 24.86
CA GLY A 217 10.30 -3.26 23.90
C GLY A 217 10.78 -2.50 22.66
N ARG A 218 11.08 -3.24 21.61
CA ARG A 218 11.89 -2.77 20.47
C ARG A 218 11.33 -1.60 19.68
N ASP A 219 10.00 -1.46 19.56
CA ASP A 219 9.42 -0.34 18.79
C ASP A 219 9.57 1.00 19.52
N ALA A 220 9.79 1.03 20.85
CA ALA A 220 10.12 2.27 21.55
C ALA A 220 11.46 2.86 21.04
N ILE A 221 12.46 2.01 20.79
CA ILE A 221 13.74 2.42 20.21
C ILE A 221 13.51 2.96 18.79
N ARG A 222 12.65 2.33 17.99
CA ARG A 222 12.31 2.82 16.64
C ARG A 222 11.74 4.24 16.68
N LEU A 223 10.83 4.52 17.60
CA LEU A 223 10.24 5.85 17.77
C LEU A 223 11.29 6.87 18.23
N LEU A 224 12.17 6.51 19.17
CA LEU A 224 13.25 7.40 19.60
C LEU A 224 14.24 7.73 18.47
N LEU A 225 14.59 6.75 17.63
CA LEU A 225 15.47 6.97 16.48
C LEU A 225 14.87 7.99 15.50
N GLN A 226 13.54 8.00 15.33
CA GLN A 226 12.84 8.96 14.47
C GLN A 226 12.98 10.41 14.96
N ILE A 227 13.13 10.62 16.26
CA ILE A 227 13.30 11.94 16.89
C ILE A 227 14.73 12.17 17.42
N GLY A 228 15.69 11.36 16.98
CA GLY A 228 17.07 11.38 17.45
C GLY A 228 17.85 12.65 17.11
N HIS A 229 17.31 13.54 16.27
CA HIS A 229 17.93 14.86 15.99
C HIS A 229 17.77 15.85 17.16
N ILE A 230 16.92 15.55 18.13
CA ILE A 230 16.72 16.37 19.33
C ILE A 230 17.83 16.08 20.33
N ARG A 231 18.50 17.12 20.81
CA ARG A 231 19.71 17.02 21.63
C ARG A 231 19.52 16.11 22.85
N GLU A 232 18.43 16.26 23.60
CA GLU A 232 18.14 15.48 24.81
C GLU A 232 17.94 13.98 24.50
N ILE A 233 17.43 13.69 23.30
CA ILE A 233 17.15 12.34 22.81
C ILE A 233 18.42 11.72 22.24
N ASP A 234 19.19 12.47 21.46
CA ASP A 234 20.51 12.07 20.97
C ASP A 234 21.43 11.67 22.14
N LEU A 235 21.48 12.49 23.19
CA LEU A 235 22.23 12.18 24.41
C LEU A 235 21.72 10.90 25.08
N PHE A 236 20.41 10.68 25.13
CA PHE A 236 19.83 9.46 25.68
C PHE A 236 20.16 8.23 24.83
N LEU A 237 20.05 8.31 23.50
CA LEU A 237 20.42 7.23 22.58
C LEU A 237 21.91 6.89 22.64
N LYS A 238 22.78 7.90 22.75
CA LYS A 238 24.22 7.72 22.98
C LYS A 238 24.50 7.06 24.33
N HIS A 239 23.79 7.46 25.38
CA HIS A 239 23.91 6.82 26.68
C HIS A 239 23.45 5.35 26.64
N LEU A 240 22.35 5.04 25.96
CA LEU A 240 21.89 3.67 25.74
C LEU A 240 22.91 2.82 24.97
N SER A 241 23.63 3.39 24.01
CA SER A 241 24.64 2.67 23.23
C SER A 241 25.99 2.53 23.93
N LEU A 242 26.34 3.45 24.83
CA LEU A 242 27.59 3.47 25.59
C LEU A 242 27.52 2.72 26.92
N ASN A 243 26.33 2.51 27.49
CA ASN A 243 26.21 1.84 28.78
C ASN A 243 26.68 0.39 28.73
N THR A 244 27.73 0.12 29.51
CA THR A 244 28.59 -1.08 29.51
C THR A 244 28.06 -2.27 30.30
N SER A 245 26.82 -2.23 30.82
CA SER A 245 26.13 -3.45 31.23
C SER A 245 25.68 -4.15 29.95
N THR A 246 26.58 -4.96 29.38
CA THR A 246 26.71 -5.39 27.97
C THR A 246 25.45 -5.85 27.23
N ASP A 247 24.34 -6.09 27.94
CA ASP A 247 23.12 -6.64 27.36
C ASP A 247 21.89 -5.71 27.41
N TYR A 248 21.95 -4.51 27.99
CA TYR A 248 20.72 -3.71 28.21
C TYR A 248 19.99 -3.35 26.91
N LEU A 249 20.69 -2.71 25.96
CA LEU A 249 20.12 -2.35 24.66
C LEU A 249 19.75 -3.58 23.81
N PRO A 250 20.62 -4.62 23.68
CA PRO A 250 20.24 -5.88 23.07
C PRO A 250 18.99 -6.53 23.68
N LYS A 251 18.82 -6.53 25.01
CA LYS A 251 17.63 -7.06 25.70
C LYS A 251 16.36 -6.31 25.33
N ILE A 252 16.41 -4.98 25.28
CA ILE A 252 15.26 -4.18 24.83
C ILE A 252 14.90 -4.49 23.38
N LEU A 253 15.91 -4.61 22.52
CA LEU A 253 15.72 -4.91 21.10
C LEU A 253 15.22 -6.34 20.86
N SER A 254 15.57 -7.30 21.73
CA SER A 254 15.00 -8.65 21.69
C SER A 254 13.55 -8.72 22.18
N LEU A 255 13.13 -7.79 23.05
CA LEU A 255 11.75 -7.75 23.53
C LEU A 255 10.81 -7.28 22.43
N GLN A 256 9.93 -8.18 21.99
CA GLN A 256 8.89 -7.86 21.03
C GLN A 256 7.84 -6.94 21.65
N THR A 257 7.52 -5.86 20.95
CA THR A 257 6.45 -4.94 21.32
C THR A 257 5.09 -5.62 21.22
N GLU A 258 4.27 -5.52 22.26
CA GLU A 258 2.90 -6.06 22.23
C GLU A 258 2.02 -5.35 21.19
N PRO A 259 1.07 -6.06 20.54
CA PRO A 259 0.16 -5.50 19.53
C PRO A 259 -0.61 -4.26 19.97
N LYS A 260 -0.99 -4.17 21.26
CA LYS A 260 -1.76 -3.05 21.80
C LYS A 260 -1.04 -1.71 21.62
N TYR A 261 0.30 -1.68 21.76
CA TYR A 261 1.10 -0.49 21.54
C TYR A 261 1.12 -0.09 20.07
N LEU A 262 1.25 -1.06 19.17
CA LEU A 262 1.27 -0.80 17.72
C LEU A 262 -0.06 -0.25 17.20
N ALA A 263 -1.16 -0.54 17.90
CA ALA A 263 -2.48 -0.01 17.59
C ALA A 263 -2.68 1.44 18.10
N LEU A 264 -1.92 1.90 19.10
CA LEU A 264 -2.10 3.22 19.73
C LEU A 264 -2.12 4.40 18.75
N PRO A 265 -1.19 4.51 17.76
CA PRO A 265 -1.15 5.65 16.86
C PRO A 265 -2.28 5.64 15.82
N LEU A 266 -3.07 4.56 15.76
CA LEU A 266 -4.20 4.43 14.85
C LEU A 266 -5.48 4.80 15.61
N SER A 267 -6.36 5.62 15.02
CA SER A 267 -7.69 5.82 15.61
C SER A 267 -8.48 4.50 15.58
N PHE A 268 -9.49 4.37 16.46
CA PHE A 268 -10.33 3.16 16.49
C PHE A 268 -11.00 2.89 15.14
N ASP A 269 -11.48 3.94 14.48
CA ASP A 269 -12.07 3.85 13.15
C ASP A 269 -11.04 3.39 12.11
N LEU A 270 -9.86 4.00 12.06
CA LEU A 270 -8.79 3.59 11.14
C LEU A 270 -8.40 2.12 11.33
N GLU A 271 -8.22 1.67 12.57
CA GLU A 271 -7.90 0.28 12.88
C GLU A 271 -8.96 -0.67 12.34
N LYS A 272 -10.24 -0.36 12.61
CA LYS A 272 -11.39 -1.15 12.15
C LYS A 272 -11.47 -1.19 10.62
N GLN A 273 -11.29 -0.06 9.95
CA GLN A 273 -11.33 0.00 8.48
C GLN A 273 -10.14 -0.72 7.84
N LEU A 274 -8.95 -0.65 8.45
CA LEU A 274 -7.77 -1.34 7.99
C LEU A 274 -7.92 -2.86 8.12
N GLN A 275 -8.45 -3.34 9.26
CA GLN A 275 -8.81 -4.74 9.45
C GLN A 275 -9.87 -5.18 8.43
N PHE A 276 -10.91 -4.37 8.21
CA PHE A 276 -11.94 -4.67 7.21
C PHE A 276 -11.34 -4.82 5.81
N LEU A 277 -10.49 -3.86 5.40
CA LEU A 277 -9.87 -3.84 4.10
C LEU A 277 -9.04 -5.09 3.85
N LEU A 278 -8.23 -5.49 4.83
CA LEU A 278 -7.43 -6.70 4.69
C LEU A 278 -8.36 -7.92 4.73
N ASP A 279 -9.18 -8.09 5.76
CA ASP A 279 -9.86 -9.35 6.02
C ASP A 279 -11.08 -9.62 5.14
N ASN A 280 -11.67 -8.61 4.51
CA ASN A 280 -12.93 -8.76 3.77
C ASN A 280 -12.84 -8.36 2.30
N CYS A 281 -11.96 -7.43 1.92
CA CYS A 281 -11.88 -6.98 0.52
C CYS A 281 -11.14 -7.99 -0.36
N ARG A 282 -11.68 -8.20 -1.55
CA ARG A 282 -11.12 -9.12 -2.55
C ARG A 282 -10.10 -8.41 -3.44
N LEU A 283 -9.11 -9.16 -3.91
CA LEU A 283 -8.15 -8.71 -4.91
C LEU A 283 -8.79 -8.82 -6.31
N ASN A 284 -9.49 -7.78 -6.74
CA ASN A 284 -10.22 -7.71 -8.01
C ASN A 284 -10.39 -6.24 -8.45
N SER A 285 -11.17 -5.99 -9.49
CA SER A 285 -11.45 -4.62 -9.98
C SER A 285 -12.03 -3.66 -8.93
N GLN A 286 -12.57 -4.17 -7.82
CA GLN A 286 -13.12 -3.35 -6.74
C GLN A 286 -12.06 -2.86 -5.75
N GLU A 287 -10.86 -3.46 -5.72
CA GLU A 287 -9.78 -3.08 -4.79
C GLU A 287 -9.39 -1.60 -4.93
N LYS A 288 -9.43 -1.09 -6.16
CA LYS A 288 -9.14 0.32 -6.46
C LYS A 288 -10.11 1.26 -5.73
N TYR A 289 -11.40 0.95 -5.69
CA TYR A 289 -12.37 1.79 -4.98
C TYR A 289 -12.11 1.82 -3.48
N TYR A 290 -11.75 0.69 -2.88
CA TYR A 290 -11.39 0.62 -1.45
C TYR A 290 -10.11 1.40 -1.15
N PHE A 291 -9.10 1.30 -2.00
CA PHE A 291 -7.87 2.08 -1.89
C PHE A 291 -8.11 3.57 -2.07
N ASP A 292 -8.87 3.98 -3.08
CA ASP A 292 -9.20 5.39 -3.32
C ASP A 292 -10.00 5.97 -2.14
N TRP A 293 -10.96 5.22 -1.60
CA TRP A 293 -11.70 5.61 -0.39
C TRP A 293 -10.77 5.74 0.83
N PHE A 294 -9.94 4.74 1.10
CA PHE A 294 -8.99 4.76 2.22
C PHE A 294 -8.00 5.93 2.10
N GLN A 295 -7.51 6.19 0.89
CA GLN A 295 -6.61 7.31 0.61
C GLN A 295 -7.29 8.66 0.87
N ASN A 296 -8.50 8.86 0.36
CA ASN A 296 -9.22 10.12 0.54
C ASN A 296 -9.56 10.39 2.01
N GLN A 297 -9.84 9.35 2.79
CA GLN A 297 -10.21 9.45 4.20
C GLN A 297 -9.00 9.62 5.14
N TYR A 298 -7.91 8.89 4.90
CA TYR A 298 -6.81 8.77 5.89
C TYR A 298 -5.41 9.17 5.36
N LEU A 299 -5.22 9.29 4.05
CA LEU A 299 -3.91 9.52 3.43
C LEU A 299 -3.94 10.66 2.41
N ASN A 300 -4.83 11.64 2.61
CA ASN A 300 -4.89 12.81 1.74
C ASN A 300 -3.75 13.78 2.07
N PHE A 301 -2.53 13.44 1.64
CA PHE A 301 -1.30 14.20 1.94
C PHE A 301 -1.33 15.66 1.43
N LYS A 302 -2.19 15.98 0.46
CA LYS A 302 -2.36 17.35 -0.03
C LYS A 302 -3.11 18.23 0.97
N GLN A 303 -4.17 17.70 1.58
CA GLN A 303 -4.96 18.42 2.59
C GLN A 303 -4.36 18.30 3.99
N HIS A 304 -3.77 17.14 4.31
CA HIS A 304 -3.20 16.81 5.60
C HIS A 304 -1.75 16.31 5.44
N PRO A 305 -0.77 17.22 5.34
CA PRO A 305 0.63 16.85 5.13
C PRO A 305 1.19 15.94 6.24
N ASP A 306 0.70 16.05 7.48
CA ASP A 306 1.16 15.24 8.60
C ASP A 306 0.72 13.77 8.52
N ALA A 307 -0.22 13.43 7.64
CA ALA A 307 -0.63 12.03 7.43
C ALA A 307 0.54 11.15 6.94
N ILE A 308 1.64 11.73 6.45
CA ILE A 308 2.86 10.99 6.08
C ILE A 308 3.47 10.23 7.28
N TYR A 309 3.32 10.73 8.51
CA TYR A 309 3.86 10.08 9.72
C TYR A 309 3.07 8.82 10.08
N LEU A 310 1.77 8.80 9.75
CA LEU A 310 0.88 7.66 9.98
C LEU A 310 1.33 6.41 9.21
N CYS A 311 1.93 6.58 8.03
CA CYS A 311 2.30 5.47 7.14
C CYS A 311 3.23 4.45 7.82
N SER A 312 4.23 4.91 8.56
CA SER A 312 5.16 4.02 9.26
C SER A 312 4.46 3.20 10.35
N HIS A 313 3.49 3.79 11.06
CA HIS A 313 2.69 3.12 12.07
C HIS A 313 1.71 2.11 11.45
N ILE A 314 1.04 2.46 10.35
CA ILE A 314 0.20 1.54 9.59
C ILE A 314 1.02 0.32 9.14
N ILE A 315 2.23 0.54 8.61
CA ILE A 315 3.12 -0.56 8.19
C ILE A 315 3.44 -1.49 9.37
N ARG A 316 3.87 -0.94 10.53
CA ARG A 316 4.16 -1.76 11.71
C ARG A 316 2.95 -2.56 12.15
N TYR A 317 1.78 -1.92 12.20
CA TYR A 317 0.53 -2.57 12.55
C TYR A 317 0.19 -3.71 11.57
N VAL A 318 0.29 -3.48 10.27
CA VAL A 318 0.03 -4.52 9.24
C VAL A 318 1.05 -5.67 9.31
N CYS A 319 2.33 -5.36 9.53
CA CYS A 319 3.37 -6.38 9.61
C CYS A 319 3.23 -7.29 10.83
N VAL A 320 2.86 -6.75 11.99
CA VAL A 320 2.92 -7.45 13.29
C VAL A 320 1.54 -7.88 13.80
N VAL A 321 0.50 -7.07 13.63
CA VAL A 321 -0.83 -7.30 14.21
C VAL A 321 -1.77 -8.03 13.26
N CYS A 322 -1.77 -7.64 11.97
CA CYS A 322 -2.65 -8.26 10.98
C CYS A 322 -2.20 -9.69 10.67
N ARG A 323 -3.14 -10.63 10.76
CA ARG A 323 -2.89 -12.06 10.51
C ARG A 323 -2.61 -12.32 9.03
N ASN A 324 -1.85 -13.38 8.77
CA ASN A 324 -1.65 -13.86 7.40
C ASN A 324 -2.93 -14.48 6.87
N GLN A 325 -3.29 -14.13 5.64
CA GLN A 325 -4.48 -14.65 4.99
C GLN A 325 -4.09 -15.84 4.14
N LEU A 326 -4.57 -17.03 4.52
CA LEU A 326 -4.38 -18.25 3.74
C LEU A 326 -5.18 -18.22 2.41
N ASN A 327 -6.14 -17.29 2.27
CA ASN A 327 -7.01 -17.19 1.11
C ASN A 327 -6.40 -16.29 0.02
N THR A 328 -6.22 -16.85 -1.18
CA THR A 328 -5.57 -16.18 -2.33
C THR A 328 -6.34 -15.00 -2.93
N ASN A 329 -7.64 -14.87 -2.62
CA ASN A 329 -8.51 -13.89 -3.30
C ASN A 329 -8.75 -12.61 -2.50
N LYS A 330 -8.02 -12.38 -1.40
CA LYS A 330 -8.14 -11.18 -0.55
C LYS A 330 -6.97 -10.23 -0.76
N ILE A 331 -7.14 -8.96 -0.37
CA ILE A 331 -6.04 -7.98 -0.40
C ILE A 331 -4.96 -8.43 0.59
N THR A 332 -3.81 -8.80 0.06
CA THR A 332 -2.69 -9.26 0.90
C THR A 332 -1.94 -8.10 1.52
N ARG A 333 -1.30 -8.35 2.66
CA ARG A 333 -0.55 -7.36 3.43
C ARG A 333 0.55 -6.67 2.62
N TRP A 334 1.27 -7.42 1.78
CA TRP A 334 2.32 -6.86 0.93
C TRP A 334 1.78 -6.04 -0.24
N ILE A 335 0.62 -6.38 -0.80
CA ILE A 335 -0.03 -5.57 -1.83
C ILE A 335 -0.46 -4.23 -1.25
N PHE A 336 -1.10 -4.24 -0.07
CA PHE A 336 -1.47 -3.02 0.63
C PHE A 336 -0.25 -2.13 0.96
N ILE A 337 0.83 -2.70 1.50
CA ILE A 337 2.05 -1.93 1.80
C ILE A 337 2.72 -1.40 0.52
N SER A 338 2.75 -2.19 -0.55
CA SER A 338 3.25 -1.74 -1.85
C SER A 338 2.45 -0.55 -2.39
N TRP A 339 1.13 -0.60 -2.28
CA TRP A 339 0.24 0.51 -2.62
C TRP A 339 0.51 1.74 -1.76
N LEU A 340 0.61 1.58 -0.43
CA LEU A 340 0.90 2.68 0.50
C LEU A 340 2.22 3.39 0.17
N LEU A 341 3.28 2.62 -0.11
CA LEU A 341 4.56 3.18 -0.55
C LEU A 341 4.43 3.94 -1.88
N THR A 342 3.66 3.39 -2.82
CA THR A 342 3.39 4.04 -4.11
C THR A 342 2.73 5.40 -3.92
N GLN A 343 1.79 5.53 -2.97
CA GLN A 343 1.17 6.84 -2.66
C GLN A 343 2.17 7.85 -2.11
N LEU A 344 3.10 7.43 -1.25
CA LEU A 344 4.17 8.31 -0.75
C LEU A 344 5.11 8.76 -1.88
N TYR A 345 5.50 7.86 -2.77
CA TYR A 345 6.34 8.21 -3.92
C TYR A 345 5.63 9.15 -4.90
N ASN A 346 4.34 8.94 -5.16
CA ASN A 346 3.54 9.82 -6.02
C ASN A 346 3.44 11.23 -5.41
N TYR A 347 3.26 11.33 -4.09
CA TYR A 347 3.25 12.61 -3.39
C TYR A 347 4.63 13.29 -3.44
N GLN A 348 5.71 12.55 -3.20
CA GLN A 348 7.09 13.05 -3.34
C GLN A 348 7.35 13.61 -4.75
N GLN A 349 6.94 12.88 -5.81
CA GLN A 349 7.08 13.34 -7.20
C GLN A 349 6.26 14.60 -7.48
N THR A 350 5.03 14.68 -6.96
CA THR A 350 4.18 15.86 -7.10
C THR A 350 4.84 17.09 -6.47
N LEU A 351 5.41 16.94 -5.27
CA LEU A 351 6.15 18.03 -4.62
C LEU A 351 7.40 18.44 -5.42
N GLN A 352 8.16 17.47 -5.95
CA GLN A 352 9.33 17.76 -6.80
C GLN A 352 8.94 18.52 -8.07
N GLN A 353 7.88 18.10 -8.77
CA GLN A 353 7.41 18.77 -9.99
C GLN A 353 6.93 20.20 -9.71
N THR A 354 6.26 20.42 -8.59
CA THR A 354 5.80 21.76 -8.16
C THR A 354 6.98 22.70 -7.89
N LEU A 355 8.08 22.18 -7.33
CA LEU A 355 9.31 22.97 -7.13
C LEU A 355 10.00 23.31 -8.45
N ILE A 356 10.02 22.37 -9.40
CA ILE A 356 10.62 22.58 -10.72
C ILE A 356 9.84 23.66 -11.50
N SER A 357 8.50 23.60 -11.51
CA SER A 357 7.68 24.61 -12.19
C SER A 357 7.77 26.00 -11.54
N ALA A 358 7.88 26.07 -10.20
CA ALA A 358 8.15 27.32 -9.48
C ALA A 358 9.54 27.89 -9.79
N SER A 359 10.56 27.04 -9.97
CA SER A 359 11.91 27.48 -10.34
C SER A 359 12.02 28.03 -11.76
N GLN A 360 11.18 27.56 -12.69
CA GLN A 360 11.13 28.03 -14.08
C GLN A 360 10.48 29.41 -14.24
N THR A 361 9.67 29.84 -13.26
CA THR A 361 8.98 31.14 -13.26
C THR A 361 9.75 32.23 -12.51
N ALA A 362 10.73 31.88 -11.67
CA ALA A 362 11.57 32.83 -10.94
C ALA A 362 12.93 33.04 -11.63
N MET A 363 13.32 34.29 -11.89
CA MET A 363 14.61 34.65 -12.55
C MET A 363 15.87 34.14 -11.81
N ASN A 364 15.75 33.70 -10.56
CA ASN A 364 16.86 33.19 -9.74
C ASN A 364 16.60 31.73 -9.30
N ALA A 365 16.57 30.80 -10.25
CA ALA A 365 16.36 29.36 -10.00
C ALA A 365 17.40 28.73 -9.05
N ALA A 366 18.64 29.25 -9.02
CA ALA A 366 19.74 28.66 -8.26
C ALA A 366 19.56 28.73 -6.72
N ALA A 367 18.92 29.77 -6.19
CA ALA A 367 18.73 29.94 -4.74
C ALA A 367 17.59 29.06 -4.17
N LEU A 368 16.58 28.75 -4.99
CA LEU A 368 15.45 27.88 -4.62
C LEU A 368 15.80 26.38 -4.75
N ILE A 369 16.64 26.02 -5.73
CA ILE A 369 17.06 24.64 -5.96
C ILE A 369 18.08 24.18 -4.90
N SER A 370 18.86 25.09 -4.30
CA SER A 370 19.82 24.77 -3.23
C SER A 370 19.18 24.55 -1.86
N SER A 371 17.96 25.03 -1.64
CA SER A 371 17.19 24.75 -0.42
C SER A 371 16.16 23.67 -0.71
N SER A 372 16.40 22.43 -0.26
CA SER A 372 15.36 21.41 -0.24
C SER A 372 14.14 21.97 0.49
N SER A 373 12.96 22.00 -0.17
CA SER A 373 11.72 22.38 0.50
C SER A 373 11.57 21.54 1.78
N PRO A 374 11.22 22.15 2.93
CA PRO A 374 11.09 21.42 4.19
C PRO A 374 10.11 20.24 4.07
N GLN A 375 9.08 20.37 3.24
CA GLN A 375 8.13 19.29 2.95
C GLN A 375 8.75 18.14 2.16
N LEU A 376 9.65 18.42 1.21
CA LEU A 376 10.35 17.39 0.44
C LEU A 376 11.35 16.62 1.31
N MET A 377 12.02 17.29 2.25
CA MET A 377 12.89 16.62 3.21
C MET A 377 12.09 15.70 4.14
N GLN A 378 10.92 16.17 4.61
CA GLN A 378 10.02 15.39 5.48
C GLN A 378 9.50 14.13 4.79
N ILE A 379 9.03 14.21 3.54
CA ILE A 379 8.54 13.01 2.84
C ILE A 379 9.67 12.00 2.60
N ASN A 380 10.89 12.47 2.30
CA ASN A 380 12.05 11.60 2.13
C ASN A 380 12.38 10.88 3.44
N GLU A 381 12.38 11.60 4.56
CA GLU A 381 12.57 11.02 5.89
C GLU A 381 11.48 9.98 6.21
N GLN A 382 10.21 10.29 5.91
CA GLN A 382 9.13 9.33 6.14
C GLN A 382 9.19 8.09 5.25
N ILE A 383 9.66 8.21 4.01
CA ILE A 383 9.91 7.04 3.16
C ILE A 383 10.98 6.14 3.81
N VAL A 384 12.04 6.73 4.38
CA VAL A 384 13.06 5.98 5.12
C VAL A 384 12.45 5.33 6.37
N GLN A 385 11.61 6.02 7.13
CA GLN A 385 10.91 5.46 8.30
C GLN A 385 9.97 4.31 7.93
N CYS A 386 9.27 4.41 6.79
CA CYS A 386 8.44 3.32 6.26
C CYS A 386 9.27 2.09 5.89
N ARG A 387 10.43 2.27 5.25
CA ARG A 387 11.36 1.17 4.96
C ARG A 387 11.90 0.54 6.24
N LEU A 388 12.28 1.36 7.22
CA LEU A 388 12.69 0.89 8.54
C LEU A 388 11.57 0.08 9.19
N ALA A 389 10.32 0.54 9.14
CA ALA A 389 9.18 -0.16 9.71
C ALA A 389 8.91 -1.54 9.07
N ILE A 390 9.12 -1.68 7.76
CA ILE A 390 8.98 -2.96 7.03
C ILE A 390 10.05 -3.96 7.50
N TYR A 391 11.30 -3.51 7.58
CA TYR A 391 12.45 -4.38 7.85
C TYR A 391 12.90 -4.39 9.31
N TYR A 392 12.17 -3.73 10.21
CA TYR A 392 12.57 -3.57 11.60
C TYR A 392 12.79 -4.91 12.31
N ASP A 393 11.87 -5.85 12.08
CA ASP A 393 11.95 -7.19 12.65
C ASP A 393 13.04 -8.04 11.99
N TRP A 394 13.55 -7.67 10.79
CA TRP A 394 14.65 -8.40 10.13
C TRP A 394 15.99 -8.17 10.83
N PHE A 395 16.21 -6.92 11.25
CA PHE A 395 17.38 -6.51 12.02
C PHE A 395 17.47 -7.25 13.37
N LEU A 396 16.33 -7.69 13.90
CA LEU A 396 16.16 -8.23 15.25
C LEU A 396 15.64 -9.67 15.24
N PHE A 397 15.87 -10.38 14.13
CA PHE A 397 15.44 -11.77 13.96
C PHE A 397 16.16 -12.70 14.93
N ASP A 398 15.40 -13.53 15.65
CA ASP A 398 15.93 -14.53 16.57
C ASP A 398 15.33 -15.91 16.27
N ILE A 399 16.21 -16.88 16.02
CA ILE A 399 15.84 -18.25 15.65
C ILE A 399 15.23 -19.02 16.83
N ASN A 400 15.60 -18.67 18.06
CA ASN A 400 15.14 -19.39 19.26
C ASN A 400 13.67 -19.08 19.58
N ASN A 401 13.21 -17.88 19.21
CA ASN A 401 11.80 -17.49 19.34
C ASN A 401 10.88 -18.27 18.39
N LEU A 402 11.40 -18.95 17.36
CA LEU A 402 10.61 -19.82 16.46
C LEU A 402 10.23 -21.15 17.13
N GLN A 403 10.92 -21.56 18.20
CA GLN A 403 10.70 -22.87 18.84
C GLN A 403 9.73 -22.79 20.03
N GLN A 404 9.52 -21.61 20.61
CA GLN A 404 8.74 -21.46 21.86
C GLN A 404 7.24 -21.20 21.65
N ILE A 405 6.76 -21.10 20.42
CA ILE A 405 5.33 -20.87 20.13
C ILE A 405 4.81 -22.03 19.28
N THR A 406 4.17 -23.01 19.92
CA THR A 406 3.62 -24.23 19.31
C THR A 406 2.35 -24.00 18.48
N ASN A 407 1.98 -22.74 18.18
CA ASN A 407 0.84 -22.39 17.33
C ASN A 407 1.35 -21.84 16.01
N GLU A 408 0.78 -22.31 14.89
CA GLU A 408 1.17 -22.09 13.47
C GLU A 408 1.28 -20.63 12.95
N PHE A 409 1.53 -19.61 13.79
CA PHE A 409 1.60 -18.21 13.35
C PHE A 409 2.67 -17.41 14.10
N ASP A 410 3.94 -17.65 13.77
CA ASP A 410 5.06 -16.83 14.23
C ASP A 410 4.92 -15.37 13.77
N VAL A 411 4.75 -14.44 14.72
CA VAL A 411 4.61 -13.01 14.42
C VAL A 411 5.86 -12.44 13.74
N GLN A 412 7.05 -12.93 14.11
CA GLN A 412 8.30 -12.53 13.47
C GLN A 412 8.35 -13.03 12.02
N LEU A 413 8.05 -14.30 11.74
CA LEU A 413 8.00 -14.81 10.38
C LEU A 413 6.89 -14.11 9.54
N ASN A 414 5.76 -13.75 10.17
CA ASN A 414 4.69 -13.02 9.51
C ASN A 414 5.16 -11.63 9.06
N SER A 415 5.89 -10.89 9.89
CA SER A 415 6.44 -9.59 9.50
C SER A 415 7.46 -9.72 8.35
N THR A 416 8.23 -10.82 8.32
CA THR A 416 9.31 -11.01 7.35
C THR A 416 8.80 -11.46 5.98
N VAL A 417 7.71 -12.22 5.93
CA VAL A 417 7.03 -12.60 4.68
C VAL A 417 6.62 -11.37 3.85
N VAL A 418 6.16 -10.29 4.51
CA VAL A 418 5.83 -9.03 3.82
C VAL A 418 7.05 -8.44 3.13
N GLY A 419 8.15 -8.31 3.87
CA GLY A 419 9.42 -7.80 3.33
C GLY A 419 9.94 -8.66 2.18
N TYR A 420 9.78 -9.98 2.27
CA TYR A 420 10.18 -10.93 1.24
C TYR A 420 9.37 -10.77 -0.04
N HIS A 421 8.03 -10.73 0.06
CA HIS A 421 7.19 -10.50 -1.11
C HIS A 421 7.45 -9.14 -1.77
N LEU A 422 7.74 -8.09 -1.00
CA LEU A 422 8.12 -6.80 -1.55
C LEU A 422 9.43 -6.85 -2.37
N LEU A 423 10.39 -7.71 -1.99
CA LEU A 423 11.58 -7.97 -2.81
C LEU A 423 11.22 -8.67 -4.13
N THR A 424 10.19 -9.52 -4.16
CA THR A 424 9.75 -10.23 -5.38
C THR A 424 8.90 -9.38 -6.34
N MET A 425 8.34 -8.25 -5.90
CA MET A 425 7.36 -7.47 -6.68
C MET A 425 7.97 -6.76 -7.90
N SER A 426 9.15 -6.13 -7.74
CA SER A 426 9.85 -5.51 -8.87
C SER A 426 11.34 -5.38 -8.61
N TYR A 427 12.12 -5.49 -9.68
CA TYR A 427 13.57 -5.34 -9.63
C TYR A 427 14.01 -4.02 -8.97
N TYR A 428 13.38 -2.90 -9.34
CA TYR A 428 13.71 -1.58 -8.80
C TYR A 428 13.45 -1.51 -7.29
N ASN A 429 12.32 -2.05 -6.83
CA ASN A 429 11.99 -2.08 -5.40
C ASN A 429 12.98 -2.94 -4.63
N ALA A 430 13.30 -4.14 -5.10
CA ALA A 430 14.27 -5.00 -4.43
C ALA A 430 15.66 -4.36 -4.38
N LYS A 431 16.11 -3.71 -5.46
CA LYS A 431 17.37 -2.95 -5.46
C LYS A 431 17.40 -1.90 -4.36
N GLN A 432 16.36 -1.06 -4.29
CA GLN A 432 16.26 0.01 -3.30
C GLN A 432 16.17 -0.52 -1.86
N MET A 433 15.44 -1.61 -1.64
CA MET A 433 15.28 -2.20 -0.32
C MET A 433 16.55 -2.91 0.19
N LEU A 434 17.28 -3.62 -0.68
CA LEU A 434 18.53 -4.27 -0.30
C LEU A 434 19.66 -3.26 -0.05
N LEU A 435 19.72 -2.19 -0.84
CA LEU A 435 20.62 -1.06 -0.55
C LEU A 435 20.28 -0.41 0.79
N PHE A 436 18.99 -0.23 1.07
CA PHE A 436 18.52 0.25 2.36
C PHE A 436 18.94 -0.68 3.51
N LEU A 437 18.75 -2.01 3.36
CA LEU A 437 19.17 -3.00 4.35
C LEU A 437 20.68 -2.96 4.61
N LEU A 438 21.49 -2.92 3.55
CA LEU A 438 22.95 -2.83 3.65
C LEU A 438 23.36 -1.57 4.42
N TYR A 439 22.90 -0.40 3.98
CA TYR A 439 23.23 0.88 4.61
C TYR A 439 22.75 0.94 6.07
N THR A 440 21.53 0.50 6.34
CA THR A 440 20.94 0.56 7.69
C THR A 440 21.61 -0.43 8.63
N SER A 441 22.00 -1.62 8.16
CA SER A 441 22.74 -2.59 8.98
C SER A 441 24.09 -2.04 9.47
N GLU A 442 24.71 -1.13 8.72
CA GLU A 442 25.98 -0.51 9.07
C GLU A 442 25.81 0.71 10.00
N ASN A 443 24.69 1.44 9.86
CA ASN A 443 24.55 2.79 10.41
C ASN A 443 23.40 2.95 11.42
N LEU A 444 22.50 1.98 11.59
CA LEU A 444 21.35 2.09 12.50
C LEU A 444 21.82 2.32 13.94
N ILE A 445 22.66 1.41 14.45
CA ILE A 445 23.37 1.50 15.73
C ILE A 445 24.75 0.92 15.49
N VAL A 446 25.77 1.77 15.35
CA VAL A 446 27.11 1.38 14.91
C VAL A 446 27.72 0.27 15.79
N SER A 447 27.47 0.31 17.11
CA SER A 447 27.95 -0.71 18.06
C SER A 447 27.31 -2.09 17.85
N LEU A 448 26.15 -2.16 17.18
CA LEU A 448 25.42 -3.41 16.91
C LEU A 448 25.55 -3.88 15.45
N LYS A 449 26.42 -3.26 14.64
CA LYS A 449 26.58 -3.57 13.21
C LYS A 449 26.68 -5.08 12.95
N THR A 450 27.58 -5.78 13.65
CA THR A 450 27.81 -7.22 13.47
C THR A 450 26.58 -8.04 13.83
N PHE A 451 25.92 -7.71 14.95
CA PHE A 451 24.68 -8.33 15.40
C PHE A 451 23.55 -8.19 14.37
N LEU A 452 23.33 -6.98 13.87
CA LEU A 452 22.31 -6.69 12.86
C LEU A 452 22.55 -7.44 11.54
N GLN A 453 23.80 -7.47 11.07
CA GLN A 453 24.17 -8.17 9.84
C GLN A 453 24.01 -9.69 9.96
N GLN A 454 24.39 -10.26 11.11
CA GLN A 454 24.22 -11.69 11.39
C GLN A 454 22.74 -12.10 11.43
N ASN A 455 21.87 -11.29 12.04
CA ASN A 455 20.43 -11.59 12.09
C ASN A 455 19.78 -11.60 10.70
N ILE A 456 20.14 -10.63 9.85
CA ILE A 456 19.67 -10.59 8.46
C ILE A 456 20.17 -11.82 7.68
N ALA A 457 21.44 -12.19 7.83
CA ALA A 457 22.00 -13.37 7.16
C ALA A 457 21.28 -14.67 7.58
N ARG A 458 21.04 -14.86 8.89
CA ARG A 458 20.27 -15.99 9.42
C ARG A 458 18.84 -16.03 8.88
N LEU A 459 18.18 -14.87 8.84
CA LEU A 459 16.82 -14.73 8.32
C LEU A 459 16.75 -15.09 6.83
N PHE A 460 17.70 -14.65 6.01
CA PHE A 460 17.74 -15.04 4.60
C PHE A 460 17.90 -16.56 4.44
N MET A 461 18.77 -17.19 5.24
CA MET A 461 18.94 -18.65 5.21
C MET A 461 17.64 -19.39 5.54
N GLU A 462 16.94 -18.99 6.60
CA GLU A 462 15.64 -19.57 6.98
C GLU A 462 14.54 -19.31 5.93
N LEU A 463 14.43 -18.08 5.41
CA LEU A 463 13.44 -17.74 4.40
C LEU A 463 13.65 -18.54 3.10
N PHE A 464 14.89 -18.74 2.66
CA PHE A 464 15.15 -19.54 1.46
C PHE A 464 14.87 -21.03 1.66
N GLN A 465 15.02 -21.54 2.88
CA GLN A 465 14.65 -22.92 3.20
C GLN A 465 13.12 -23.10 3.24
N ARG A 466 12.38 -22.15 3.83
CA ARG A 466 10.93 -22.28 4.04
C ARG A 466 10.08 -21.78 2.86
N ILE A 467 10.55 -20.80 2.09
CA ILE A 467 9.81 -20.14 1.01
C ILE A 467 10.69 -20.10 -0.26
N PRO A 468 10.70 -21.17 -1.08
CA PRO A 468 11.59 -21.28 -2.23
C PRO A 468 11.03 -20.55 -3.48
N ILE A 469 10.50 -19.34 -3.32
CA ILE A 469 9.99 -18.53 -4.45
C ILE A 469 11.15 -17.83 -5.18
N LEU A 470 12.14 -17.38 -4.42
CA LEU A 470 13.32 -16.64 -4.85
C LEU A 470 14.53 -17.19 -4.07
N ASN A 471 15.56 -17.67 -4.75
CA ASN A 471 16.78 -18.20 -4.10
C ASN A 471 17.86 -17.10 -3.93
N SER A 472 18.86 -17.36 -3.07
CA SER A 472 19.96 -16.43 -2.82
C SER A 472 20.69 -16.00 -4.10
N GLN A 473 20.82 -16.93 -5.06
CA GLN A 473 21.47 -16.67 -6.35
C GLN A 473 20.65 -15.73 -7.23
N GLN A 474 19.32 -15.84 -7.27
CA GLN A 474 18.42 -14.97 -8.02
C GLN A 474 18.40 -13.55 -7.43
N LEU A 475 18.41 -13.42 -6.10
CA LEU A 475 18.56 -12.13 -5.43
C LEU A 475 19.91 -11.46 -5.70
N LEU A 476 20.99 -12.25 -5.68
CA LEU A 476 22.33 -11.75 -5.98
C LEU A 476 22.51 -11.45 -7.48
N GLN A 477 21.91 -12.23 -8.36
CA GLN A 477 21.93 -12.01 -9.81
C GLN A 477 21.42 -10.62 -10.19
N MET A 478 20.49 -10.07 -9.39
CA MET A 478 19.99 -8.70 -9.56
C MET A 478 21.06 -7.61 -9.47
N PHE A 479 22.20 -7.85 -8.81
CA PHE A 479 23.25 -6.84 -8.61
C PHE A 479 24.49 -7.10 -9.46
N THR A 480 24.46 -8.07 -10.37
CA THR A 480 25.63 -8.45 -11.20
C THR A 480 26.23 -7.29 -12.01
N HIS A 481 25.42 -6.29 -12.36
CA HIS A 481 25.86 -5.06 -13.02
C HIS A 481 26.56 -4.04 -12.10
N ASP A 482 26.28 -4.06 -10.79
CA ASP A 482 26.92 -3.22 -9.78
C ASP A 482 27.88 -4.07 -8.94
N ARG A 483 29.07 -4.37 -9.49
CA ARG A 483 30.05 -5.29 -8.88
C ARG A 483 30.37 -4.99 -7.41
N GLU A 484 30.45 -3.71 -7.05
CA GLU A 484 30.72 -3.29 -5.66
C GLU A 484 29.56 -3.64 -4.72
N ILE A 485 28.32 -3.33 -5.12
CA ILE A 485 27.12 -3.64 -4.32
C ILE A 485 26.92 -5.15 -4.23
N TYR A 486 27.12 -5.86 -5.34
CA TYR A 486 27.09 -7.33 -5.38
C TYR A 486 28.07 -7.94 -4.37
N GLN A 487 29.34 -7.51 -4.42
CA GLN A 487 30.36 -8.01 -3.50
C GLN A 487 30.00 -7.69 -2.05
N ARG A 488 29.55 -6.47 -1.76
CA ARG A 488 29.15 -6.09 -0.41
C ARG A 488 27.95 -6.88 0.11
N LEU A 489 26.92 -7.10 -0.71
CA LEU A 489 25.78 -7.93 -0.32
C LEU A 489 26.22 -9.38 -0.07
N LEU A 490 27.07 -9.93 -0.95
CA LEU A 490 27.60 -11.27 -0.82
C LEU A 490 28.41 -11.43 0.48
N THR A 491 29.34 -10.51 0.77
CA THR A 491 30.17 -10.58 1.99
C THR A 491 29.39 -10.30 3.27
N THR A 492 28.30 -9.53 3.20
CA THR A 492 27.60 -9.06 4.40
C THR A 492 26.45 -9.99 4.80
N PHE A 493 25.68 -10.49 3.82
CA PHE A 493 24.45 -11.25 4.09
C PHE A 493 24.46 -12.68 3.57
N PHE A 494 25.27 -13.01 2.55
CA PHE A 494 25.18 -14.29 1.84
C PHE A 494 26.45 -15.14 1.88
N SER A 495 27.51 -14.69 2.55
CA SER A 495 28.69 -15.50 2.82
C SER A 495 28.35 -16.48 3.94
N LEU A 496 28.56 -17.78 3.73
CA LEU A 496 28.41 -18.76 4.80
C LEU A 496 29.30 -18.34 5.98
N PRO A 497 28.77 -18.27 7.22
CA PRO A 497 29.62 -18.14 8.39
C PRO A 497 30.46 -19.40 8.49
N SER A 498 31.73 -19.31 8.10
CA SER A 498 32.73 -20.36 8.27
C SER A 498 33.16 -20.43 9.74
N SER A 499 32.24 -20.67 10.67
CA SER A 499 32.56 -20.99 12.08
C SER A 499 31.38 -21.38 12.98
N THR A 500 30.31 -22.04 12.51
CA THR A 500 29.32 -22.68 13.42
C THR A 500 28.71 -23.95 12.81
N MET A 501 29.56 -24.87 12.35
CA MET A 501 29.24 -26.30 12.26
C MET A 501 30.23 -27.01 13.19
N ASN A 502 30.00 -26.86 14.49
CA ASN A 502 30.53 -27.67 15.59
C ASN A 502 29.96 -27.11 16.90
N VAL A 503 28.65 -27.27 17.09
CA VAL A 503 28.15 -27.55 18.44
C VAL A 503 27.96 -29.05 18.44
N SER A 504 29.01 -29.74 18.85
CA SER A 504 28.90 -31.11 19.35
C SER A 504 27.81 -31.11 20.41
N ILE A 505 26.80 -31.94 20.20
CA ILE A 505 25.99 -32.51 21.26
C ILE A 505 26.99 -33.15 22.22
N ASN A 506 27.29 -32.48 23.33
CA ASN A 506 27.89 -33.06 24.51
C ASN A 506 27.27 -32.35 25.70
N ASP A 507 26.46 -33.11 26.41
CA ASP A 507 25.99 -32.85 27.75
C ASP A 507 27.16 -32.49 28.66
N GLU A 508 27.21 -31.25 29.15
CA GLU A 508 27.81 -30.98 30.45
C GLU A 508 26.90 -30.01 31.22
N VAL A 509 26.09 -30.63 32.07
CA VAL A 509 25.41 -30.02 33.20
C VAL A 509 26.46 -29.40 34.11
N ILE A 510 26.59 -28.08 34.10
CA ILE A 510 27.29 -27.36 35.18
C ILE A 510 26.27 -27.14 36.29
N VAL A 511 26.30 -28.07 37.25
CA VAL A 511 25.74 -27.91 38.59
C VAL A 511 26.47 -26.75 39.25
N ILE A 512 25.79 -25.62 39.45
CA ILE A 512 26.19 -24.66 40.47
C ILE A 512 25.41 -25.04 41.73
N ASN A 513 26.14 -25.67 42.65
CA ASN A 513 25.73 -25.82 44.04
C ASN A 513 25.61 -24.41 44.66
N ASP A 514 24.39 -24.00 44.99
CA ASP A 514 24.16 -23.00 46.03
C ASP A 514 23.43 -23.68 47.19
N ASP A 515 24.23 -24.32 48.05
CA ASP A 515 23.87 -24.54 49.44
C ASP A 515 23.88 -23.17 50.14
N SER A 516 22.70 -22.62 50.44
CA SER A 516 22.38 -21.96 51.73
C SER A 516 21.06 -21.17 51.70
N ASN A 517 19.94 -21.85 51.95
CA ASN A 517 19.02 -21.38 53.00
C ASN A 517 18.02 -22.49 53.40
N PRO A 518 17.93 -22.87 54.68
CA PRO A 518 17.02 -23.90 55.16
C PRO A 518 15.63 -23.32 55.45
N ASN A 519 14.64 -24.22 55.47
CA ASN A 519 13.23 -24.03 55.85
C ASN A 519 12.26 -23.76 54.67
N ALA A 520 11.72 -24.82 54.09
CA ALA A 520 10.32 -25.18 54.34
C ALA A 520 9.97 -26.50 53.63
N VAL A 521 9.43 -27.40 54.43
CA VAL A 521 9.03 -28.77 54.14
C VAL A 521 7.83 -28.79 53.18
N MET A 522 7.88 -29.67 52.16
CA MET A 522 6.70 -30.27 51.52
C MET A 522 6.95 -31.80 51.48
N PRO A 523 6.04 -32.65 51.99
CA PRO A 523 6.16 -34.09 51.81
C PRO A 523 5.53 -34.55 50.49
N VAL A 524 6.20 -35.55 49.93
CA VAL A 524 5.85 -36.40 48.79
C VAL A 524 4.85 -37.49 49.20
N THR A 525 3.94 -37.87 48.30
CA THR A 525 3.41 -39.24 48.01
C THR A 525 2.52 -39.10 46.76
N MET A 526 2.79 -39.59 45.55
CA MET A 526 2.89 -40.99 45.08
C MET A 526 1.81 -41.88 45.70
N ASP A 527 0.70 -42.11 44.98
CA ASP A 527 0.50 -43.36 44.20
C ASP A 527 -0.98 -43.59 43.79
N GLU A 528 -1.11 -44.28 42.65
CA GLU A 528 -2.20 -45.19 42.21
C GLU A 528 -3.52 -44.66 41.60
N GLU A 529 -3.62 -44.81 40.26
CA GLU A 529 -4.84 -45.20 39.51
C GLU A 529 -5.18 -46.68 39.79
N PRO A 530 -6.40 -47.27 39.53
CA PRO A 530 -7.31 -46.95 38.41
C PRO A 530 -8.84 -47.14 38.65
N ASN A 531 -9.68 -46.62 37.73
CA ASN A 531 -10.73 -47.38 37.00
C ASN A 531 -11.85 -46.51 36.38
N ASP A 532 -12.16 -46.87 35.14
CA ASP A 532 -13.45 -46.92 34.44
C ASP A 532 -14.15 -45.66 33.87
N ILE A 533 -13.99 -45.53 32.54
CA ILE A 533 -15.04 -45.61 31.50
C ILE A 533 -16.30 -44.76 31.69
N MET A 534 -16.47 -43.77 30.80
CA MET A 534 -17.70 -43.57 29.99
C MET A 534 -17.48 -42.44 28.96
N ILE A 535 -17.23 -42.82 27.71
CA ILE A 535 -17.41 -41.97 26.53
C ILE A 535 -18.74 -42.39 25.91
N MET A 536 -19.71 -41.48 25.86
CA MET A 536 -20.82 -41.55 24.91
C MET A 536 -21.00 -40.22 24.20
N SER A 537 -20.79 -40.29 22.89
CA SER A 537 -21.22 -39.37 21.85
C SER A 537 -22.75 -39.30 21.72
N VAL A 538 -23.33 -38.10 21.60
CA VAL A 538 -24.56 -37.89 20.80
C VAL A 538 -24.55 -36.51 20.12
N ASN A 539 -24.80 -36.58 18.82
CA ASN A 539 -25.18 -35.60 17.80
C ASN A 539 -26.01 -34.37 18.19
N THR A 540 -25.92 -33.33 17.36
CA THR A 540 -27.00 -32.55 16.67
C THR A 540 -26.38 -31.22 16.18
N THR A 541 -26.62 -30.62 15.01
CA THR A 541 -27.57 -30.80 13.90
C THR A 541 -27.09 -29.91 12.75
N ALA A 542 -26.98 -30.48 11.55
CA ALA A 542 -27.00 -29.76 10.27
C ALA A 542 -28.45 -29.58 9.79
N VAL A 543 -28.64 -28.79 8.70
CA VAL A 543 -29.81 -28.64 7.79
C VAL A 543 -30.37 -27.19 7.76
N PRO A 544 -30.77 -26.59 6.61
CA PRO A 544 -30.31 -26.78 5.22
C PRO A 544 -30.13 -25.45 4.42
N ARG A 545 -29.48 -25.59 3.25
CA ARG A 545 -29.57 -24.67 2.10
C ARG A 545 -30.92 -24.87 1.39
N PHE A 546 -31.59 -23.78 1.04
CA PHE A 546 -32.64 -23.77 0.02
C PHE A 546 -32.07 -23.29 -1.30
N SER A 547 -32.26 -24.12 -2.32
CA SER A 547 -32.26 -23.85 -3.75
C SER A 547 -33.57 -23.17 -4.13
N ASP A 548 -33.53 -22.20 -5.03
CA ASP A 548 -34.63 -21.94 -5.95
C ASP A 548 -34.01 -21.69 -7.33
N ASP A 549 -34.49 -22.51 -8.28
CA ASP A 549 -34.25 -22.48 -9.71
C ASP A 549 -35.05 -21.33 -10.33
N GLU A 550 -34.51 -20.61 -11.32
CA GLU A 550 -35.32 -20.01 -12.39
C GLU A 550 -34.56 -20.04 -13.72
N GLU A 551 -35.33 -20.36 -14.75
CA GLU A 551 -35.00 -20.84 -16.08
C GLU A 551 -34.71 -19.70 -17.09
N GLU A 552 -34.13 -20.09 -18.23
CA GLU A 552 -33.98 -19.29 -19.45
C GLU A 552 -35.34 -19.06 -20.13
N ASP A 553 -35.53 -17.89 -20.76
CA ASP A 553 -36.39 -17.74 -21.96
C ASP A 553 -36.05 -16.47 -22.76
N ASP A 554 -36.08 -16.64 -24.09
CA ASP A 554 -35.77 -15.68 -25.16
C ASP A 554 -37.01 -14.87 -25.65
N GLU A 555 -36.72 -13.82 -26.44
CA GLU A 555 -37.49 -13.26 -27.58
C GLU A 555 -38.16 -11.85 -27.52
N TYR A 556 -37.99 -11.17 -28.69
CA TYR A 556 -38.77 -10.09 -29.37
C TYR A 556 -38.31 -8.61 -29.40
N GLU A 557 -37.49 -8.32 -30.42
CA GLU A 557 -37.66 -7.41 -31.58
C GLU A 557 -38.59 -6.15 -31.62
N ASN A 558 -38.03 -5.13 -32.31
CA ASN A 558 -38.61 -4.16 -33.29
C ASN A 558 -39.29 -2.84 -32.83
N GLN A 559 -38.77 -1.69 -33.32
CA GLN A 559 -39.28 -0.98 -34.53
C GLN A 559 -38.52 0.33 -34.87
N ARG A 560 -38.33 0.57 -36.17
CA ARG A 560 -37.69 1.71 -36.85
C ARG A 560 -38.59 2.97 -36.91
N SER A 561 -38.01 4.16 -37.12
CA SER A 561 -38.41 5.05 -38.24
C SER A 561 -37.50 6.29 -38.41
N SER A 562 -37.41 6.70 -39.67
CA SER A 562 -36.50 7.64 -40.35
C SER A 562 -37.08 9.06 -40.53
N LEU A 563 -36.24 10.10 -40.77
CA LEU A 563 -36.38 11.07 -41.89
C LEU A 563 -35.25 12.12 -41.94
N LYS A 564 -35.02 12.67 -43.15
CA LYS A 564 -33.86 13.46 -43.64
C LYS A 564 -34.13 14.99 -43.64
N ILE A 565 -33.08 15.84 -43.75
CA ILE A 565 -32.83 16.84 -44.86
C ILE A 565 -31.97 18.10 -44.48
N SER A 566 -30.98 18.36 -45.37
CA SER A 566 -30.28 19.58 -45.90
C SER A 566 -29.49 20.62 -45.08
N ASP A 567 -28.16 20.63 -45.31
CA ASP A 567 -27.20 21.65 -45.81
C ASP A 567 -27.41 23.18 -45.64
N HIS A 568 -26.39 23.87 -45.08
CA HIS A 568 -25.57 24.91 -45.74
C HIS A 568 -24.40 25.45 -44.86
N ASP A 569 -23.29 25.83 -45.51
CA ASP A 569 -21.95 26.18 -45.00
C ASP A 569 -21.78 27.55 -44.29
N TYR A 570 -20.75 27.71 -43.45
CA TYR A 570 -19.63 28.69 -43.51
C TYR A 570 -18.70 28.59 -42.26
N ASP A 571 -17.45 29.02 -42.45
CA ASP A 571 -16.21 28.80 -41.68
C ASP A 571 -16.11 29.40 -40.26
N ASP A 572 -15.36 28.75 -39.35
CA ASP A 572 -14.20 29.32 -38.61
C ASP A 572 -13.61 28.37 -37.54
N GLU A 573 -12.29 28.49 -37.32
CA GLU A 573 -11.41 27.64 -36.50
C GLU A 573 -11.56 27.84 -34.98
N ASP A 574 -11.41 26.76 -34.18
CA ASP A 574 -10.73 26.83 -32.87
C ASP A 574 -10.34 25.45 -32.29
N ILE A 575 -9.15 25.40 -31.68
CA ILE A 575 -8.42 24.24 -31.19
C ILE A 575 -8.77 23.97 -29.71
N LEU A 576 -9.19 22.74 -29.36
CA LEU A 576 -9.30 22.27 -27.97
C LEU A 576 -8.54 20.96 -27.75
N MET A 577 -7.50 21.05 -26.92
CA MET A 577 -6.66 19.97 -26.41
C MET A 577 -7.39 19.20 -25.29
N ILE A 578 -7.44 17.86 -25.38
CA ILE A 578 -7.92 16.99 -24.29
C ILE A 578 -6.80 16.01 -23.89
N ASN A 579 -6.56 15.94 -22.58
CA ASN A 579 -5.48 15.31 -21.84
C ASN A 579 -5.37 13.77 -21.99
N GLU A 580 -4.14 13.28 -22.19
CA GLU A 580 -3.72 11.85 -22.22
C GLU A 580 -3.48 11.27 -20.79
N GLU A 581 -4.51 11.10 -19.96
CA GLU A 581 -4.34 10.48 -18.62
C GLU A 581 -5.23 9.24 -18.39
N THR A 582 -5.25 8.28 -19.33
CA THR A 582 -5.87 6.95 -19.08
C THR A 582 -5.26 5.85 -19.96
N LYS A 583 -4.05 5.35 -19.66
CA LYS A 583 -3.60 4.01 -20.12
C LYS A 583 -2.77 3.30 -19.03
N THR A 584 -3.06 2.02 -18.84
CA THR A 584 -2.60 1.12 -17.77
C THR A 584 -1.10 0.80 -17.80
N SER A 585 -0.58 0.29 -16.68
CA SER A 585 0.85 0.10 -16.35
C SER A 585 1.62 -0.92 -17.21
N ILE A 586 0.94 -1.71 -18.05
CA ILE A 586 1.55 -2.65 -19.00
C ILE A 586 1.79 -1.97 -20.36
N ASP A 587 0.84 -1.15 -20.82
CA ASP A 587 0.98 -0.37 -22.06
C ASP A 587 2.01 0.76 -21.92
N THR A 588 2.20 1.28 -20.70
CA THR A 588 3.24 2.29 -20.41
C THR A 588 4.65 1.73 -20.52
N TYR A 589 4.86 0.41 -20.39
CA TYR A 589 6.18 -0.20 -20.53
C TYR A 589 6.58 -0.39 -22.00
N ASN A 590 5.64 -0.79 -22.86
CA ASN A 590 5.87 -0.95 -24.30
C ASN A 590 5.91 0.39 -25.06
N THR A 591 5.17 1.40 -24.59
CA THR A 591 5.18 2.74 -25.22
C THR A 591 6.38 3.61 -24.85
N ASN A 592 7.07 3.34 -23.73
CA ASN A 592 8.23 4.13 -23.31
C ASN A 592 9.54 3.80 -24.04
N ILE A 593 9.67 2.60 -24.63
CA ILE A 593 10.80 2.28 -25.53
C ILE A 593 10.73 3.12 -26.82
N ILE A 594 9.50 3.46 -27.22
CA ILE A 594 9.17 4.00 -28.53
C ILE A 594 9.30 5.54 -28.58
N ARG A 595 9.31 6.23 -27.43
CA ARG A 595 9.38 7.71 -27.32
C ARG A 595 10.80 8.32 -27.31
N THR A 596 11.86 7.52 -27.29
CA THR A 596 13.27 8.01 -27.29
C THR A 596 13.98 7.77 -28.62
N ASN A 597 15.12 8.44 -28.87
CA ASN A 597 15.94 8.19 -30.05
C ASN A 597 16.35 6.70 -30.11
N PHE A 598 16.15 6.04 -31.26
CA PHE A 598 16.60 4.67 -31.44
C PHE A 598 18.13 4.63 -31.36
N PRO A 599 18.73 3.79 -30.50
CA PRO A 599 20.16 3.81 -30.24
C PRO A 599 20.91 3.07 -31.35
N PHE A 600 20.93 3.61 -32.56
CA PHE A 600 21.55 2.98 -33.73
C PHE A 600 23.02 2.61 -33.48
N ASP A 601 23.78 3.45 -32.76
CA ASP A 601 25.18 3.19 -32.43
C ASP A 601 25.39 1.88 -31.65
N ARG A 602 24.40 1.44 -30.89
CA ARG A 602 24.45 0.18 -30.12
C ARG A 602 24.08 -1.05 -30.94
N PHE A 603 23.30 -0.87 -32.00
CA PHE A 603 22.82 -1.95 -32.87
C PHE A 603 23.50 -1.97 -34.24
N ARG A 604 24.61 -1.23 -34.39
CA ARG A 604 25.33 -1.08 -35.65
C ARG A 604 25.83 -2.40 -36.25
N SER A 605 26.06 -3.42 -35.43
CA SER A 605 26.41 -4.78 -35.89
C SER A 605 25.21 -5.57 -36.45
N TYR A 606 23.98 -5.17 -36.13
CA TYR A 606 22.75 -5.86 -36.51
C TYR A 606 21.95 -5.13 -37.60
N ILE A 607 22.10 -3.81 -37.71
CA ILE A 607 21.43 -2.95 -38.70
C ILE A 607 22.48 -2.40 -39.66
N ASN A 608 22.32 -2.65 -40.96
CA ASN A 608 23.21 -2.11 -41.98
C ASN A 608 23.16 -0.57 -42.00
N ASP A 609 24.32 0.09 -42.15
CA ASP A 609 24.47 1.55 -42.26
C ASP A 609 23.48 2.17 -43.28
N ARG A 610 23.15 1.44 -44.37
CA ARG A 610 22.15 1.88 -45.36
C ARG A 610 20.72 1.95 -44.77
N VAL A 611 20.33 0.97 -43.95
CA VAL A 611 19.02 0.94 -43.28
C VAL A 611 18.94 2.03 -42.20
N GLN A 612 20.03 2.25 -41.46
CA GLN A 612 20.14 3.33 -40.49
C GLN A 612 19.96 4.72 -41.14
N GLN A 613 20.63 4.98 -42.27
CA GLN A 613 20.49 6.24 -43.00
C GLN A 613 19.06 6.45 -43.52
N MET A 614 18.40 5.40 -44.03
CA MET A 614 17.01 5.48 -44.46
C MET A 614 16.03 5.67 -43.29
N ALA A 615 16.29 5.07 -42.12
CA ALA A 615 15.47 5.25 -40.94
C ALA A 615 15.59 6.68 -40.35
N LEU A 616 16.79 7.26 -40.38
CA LEU A 616 17.01 8.65 -40.01
C LEU A 616 16.30 9.61 -40.98
N SER A 617 16.39 9.38 -42.29
CA SER A 617 15.67 10.20 -43.27
C SER A 617 14.15 10.05 -43.15
N TYR A 618 13.65 8.87 -42.75
CA TYR A 618 12.24 8.66 -42.45
C TYR A 618 11.75 9.52 -41.28
N SER A 619 12.54 9.59 -40.20
CA SER A 619 12.20 10.35 -38.99
C SER A 619 12.08 11.87 -39.22
N VAL A 620 12.79 12.40 -40.23
CA VAL A 620 12.80 13.84 -40.58
C VAL A 620 11.82 14.18 -41.72
N SER A 621 11.30 13.19 -42.43
CA SER A 621 10.47 13.40 -43.64
C SER A 621 9.03 13.88 -43.36
N ILE A 622 8.46 14.69 -44.27
CA ILE A 622 7.05 15.14 -44.24
C ILE A 622 6.16 14.13 -44.99
N ASN A 623 4.92 13.94 -44.52
CA ASN A 623 3.99 12.81 -44.79
C ASN A 623 3.87 12.28 -46.24
N ARG A 624 4.11 13.05 -47.30
CA ARG A 624 3.86 12.62 -48.69
C ARG A 624 4.83 11.52 -49.20
N ASN A 625 6.03 11.40 -48.63
CA ASN A 625 7.03 10.40 -49.04
C ASN A 625 7.31 9.29 -48.02
N LYS A 626 6.58 9.26 -46.89
CA LYS A 626 6.84 8.30 -45.80
C LYS A 626 6.55 6.85 -46.23
N SER A 627 5.49 6.60 -46.99
CA SER A 627 5.08 5.24 -47.38
C SER A 627 6.04 4.58 -48.39
N SER A 628 6.59 5.34 -49.32
CA SER A 628 7.57 4.84 -50.30
C SER A 628 8.92 4.55 -49.64
N LEU A 629 9.38 5.43 -48.74
CA LEU A 629 10.61 5.23 -47.98
C LEU A 629 10.48 4.05 -47.01
N LEU A 630 9.34 3.90 -46.33
CA LEU A 630 9.08 2.77 -45.45
C LEU A 630 9.04 1.44 -46.22
N THR A 631 8.47 1.43 -47.43
CA THR A 631 8.53 0.28 -48.35
C THR A 631 9.98 -0.09 -48.70
N GLN A 632 10.84 0.89 -48.97
CA GLN A 632 12.27 0.65 -49.25
C GLN A 632 13.03 0.12 -48.03
N ILE A 633 12.72 0.63 -46.83
CA ILE A 633 13.27 0.15 -45.56
C ILE A 633 12.87 -1.32 -45.36
N TYR A 634 11.59 -1.67 -45.46
CA TYR A 634 11.14 -3.06 -45.28
C TYR A 634 11.76 -4.01 -46.31
N LYS A 635 11.87 -3.61 -47.58
CA LYS A 635 12.54 -4.43 -48.60
C LYS A 635 14.02 -4.66 -48.29
N GLN A 636 14.72 -3.67 -47.74
CA GLN A 636 16.12 -3.84 -47.32
C GLN A 636 16.27 -4.67 -46.05
N ILE A 637 15.33 -4.55 -45.11
CA ILE A 637 15.27 -5.45 -43.94
C ILE A 637 15.01 -6.88 -44.40
N ALA A 638 14.10 -7.09 -45.34
CA ALA A 638 13.80 -8.41 -45.88
C ALA A 638 15.00 -9.02 -46.59
N SER A 639 15.75 -8.27 -47.42
CA SER A 639 16.99 -8.78 -48.02
C SER A 639 18.05 -9.12 -46.97
N SER A 640 18.18 -8.30 -45.92
CA SER A 640 19.10 -8.58 -44.82
C SER A 640 18.74 -9.84 -44.02
N LEU A 641 17.44 -10.14 -43.89
CA LEU A 641 16.94 -11.32 -43.18
C LEU A 641 16.88 -12.57 -44.08
N SER A 642 16.79 -12.41 -45.41
CA SER A 642 16.77 -13.52 -46.37
C SER A 642 18.15 -14.11 -46.66
N ASP A 643 19.22 -13.32 -46.51
CA ASP A 643 20.60 -13.73 -46.85
C ASP A 643 21.22 -14.71 -45.84
N LYS A 644 20.58 -14.96 -44.68
CA LYS A 644 21.03 -15.95 -43.69
C LYS A 644 19.98 -17.05 -43.52
N ARG A 645 20.19 -18.20 -44.16
CA ARG A 645 19.38 -19.41 -43.96
C ARG A 645 19.54 -19.98 -42.53
N PRO A 646 18.50 -20.64 -42.00
CA PRO A 646 18.52 -21.19 -40.64
C PRO A 646 19.43 -22.42 -40.56
N LEU A 647 20.48 -22.37 -39.74
CA LEU A 647 21.13 -23.59 -39.27
C LEU A 647 20.19 -24.29 -38.29
N ILE A 648 19.56 -25.36 -38.75
CA ILE A 648 18.85 -26.32 -37.90
C ILE A 648 19.89 -27.00 -37.00
N LEU A 649 19.64 -26.95 -35.70
CA LEU A 649 20.32 -27.65 -34.62
C LEU A 649 20.72 -29.09 -34.98
N LYS A 650 22.02 -29.38 -35.01
CA LYS A 650 22.59 -30.69 -34.64
C LYS A 650 24.00 -30.52 -34.07
N THR A 651 24.07 -30.68 -32.74
CA THR A 651 25.18 -31.26 -31.95
C THR A 651 26.55 -30.57 -31.87
N GLN A 652 27.04 -30.54 -30.61
CA GLN A 652 28.42 -30.35 -30.12
C GLN A 652 28.88 -28.88 -29.99
N ALA A 653 28.85 -28.34 -28.77
CA ALA A 653 29.97 -28.43 -27.83
C ALA A 653 31.23 -27.77 -28.40
N ASN A 654 31.28 -26.45 -28.30
CA ASN A 654 32.46 -25.66 -27.96
C ASN A 654 31.99 -24.21 -27.76
N GLU A 655 32.53 -23.59 -26.71
CA GLU A 655 32.28 -22.20 -26.32
C GLU A 655 32.33 -21.23 -27.51
N PRO A 656 31.36 -20.31 -27.64
CA PRO A 656 31.66 -18.98 -28.15
C PRO A 656 31.86 -18.06 -26.95
N ALA A 657 33.11 -17.61 -26.79
CA ALA A 657 33.47 -16.56 -25.86
C ALA A 657 32.62 -15.29 -26.12
N GLY A 658 32.00 -14.79 -25.04
CA GLY A 658 31.48 -13.44 -24.93
C GLY A 658 29.96 -13.31 -25.06
N PRO A 659 29.20 -13.16 -23.95
CA PRO A 659 27.83 -12.70 -24.05
C PRO A 659 27.82 -11.20 -24.36
N ILE A 660 26.98 -10.84 -25.31
CA ILE A 660 26.66 -9.47 -25.74
C ILE A 660 26.08 -8.69 -24.55
N ASN A 661 26.96 -8.14 -23.72
CA ASN A 661 26.66 -7.09 -22.77
C ASN A 661 26.50 -5.78 -23.55
N SER A 662 25.30 -5.48 -24.03
CA SER A 662 24.96 -4.13 -24.45
C SER A 662 23.65 -3.68 -23.81
N TYR A 663 23.72 -2.48 -23.26
CA TYR A 663 22.77 -1.69 -22.43
C TYR A 663 21.31 -1.63 -22.91
N ALA A 664 20.93 -2.28 -24.02
CA ALA A 664 19.55 -2.39 -24.48
C ALA A 664 18.75 -3.54 -23.81
N MET A 665 19.41 -4.65 -23.43
CA MET A 665 18.73 -5.78 -22.76
C MET A 665 18.45 -5.52 -21.27
N ILE A 666 19.21 -4.64 -20.62
CA ILE A 666 19.04 -4.29 -19.19
C ILE A 666 17.72 -3.54 -18.94
N LYS A 667 17.14 -2.87 -19.95
CA LYS A 667 15.79 -2.29 -19.85
C LYS A 667 14.67 -3.32 -20.07
N PHE A 668 15.01 -4.49 -20.64
CA PHE A 668 14.12 -5.63 -20.88
C PHE A 668 14.15 -6.69 -19.76
N GLU A 669 15.05 -6.60 -18.77
CA GLU A 669 15.13 -7.48 -17.58
C GLU A 669 13.88 -7.48 -16.67
N LYS A 670 12.88 -6.64 -16.94
CA LYS A 670 11.60 -6.70 -16.22
C LYS A 670 10.65 -7.78 -16.74
N THR A 671 10.95 -8.46 -17.84
CA THR A 671 10.22 -9.66 -18.25
C THR A 671 11.05 -10.91 -17.97
N SER A 672 10.45 -11.83 -17.19
CA SER A 672 10.96 -13.16 -16.80
C SER A 672 12.04 -13.72 -17.73
N ASP A 673 13.17 -14.21 -17.21
CA ASP A 673 14.24 -14.87 -17.98
C ASP A 673 13.73 -16.04 -18.87
N LYS A 674 12.56 -16.61 -18.54
CA LYS A 674 11.84 -17.58 -19.39
C LYS A 674 11.31 -16.98 -20.70
N PHE A 675 10.98 -15.69 -20.74
CA PHE A 675 10.51 -14.97 -21.92
C PHE A 675 11.66 -14.69 -22.90
N GLN A 676 12.81 -14.24 -22.40
CA GLN A 676 13.99 -13.98 -23.23
C GLN A 676 14.55 -15.28 -23.85
N SER A 677 14.69 -16.34 -23.05
CA SER A 677 15.12 -17.66 -23.54
C SER A 677 14.14 -18.23 -24.58
N ARG A 678 12.83 -18.02 -24.44
CA ARG A 678 11.82 -18.49 -25.42
C ARG A 678 11.78 -17.64 -26.69
N LEU A 679 11.94 -16.32 -26.61
CA LEU A 679 12.02 -15.47 -27.80
C LEU A 679 13.21 -15.83 -28.69
N LEU A 680 14.37 -16.05 -28.07
CA LEU A 680 15.60 -16.45 -28.77
C LEU A 680 15.56 -17.91 -29.29
N THR A 681 14.59 -18.73 -28.86
CA THR A 681 14.36 -20.06 -29.46
C THR A 681 13.64 -20.02 -30.81
N ILE A 682 13.01 -18.89 -31.16
CA ILE A 682 12.11 -18.77 -32.32
C ILE A 682 12.58 -17.68 -33.29
N PHE A 683 13.05 -16.55 -32.77
CA PHE A 683 13.61 -15.46 -33.56
C PHE A 683 15.10 -15.32 -33.26
N ASP A 684 15.88 -15.16 -34.32
CA ASP A 684 17.27 -14.76 -34.20
C ASP A 684 17.38 -13.30 -33.73
N GLU A 685 18.53 -12.96 -33.14
CA GLU A 685 18.79 -11.63 -32.61
C GLU A 685 18.60 -10.52 -33.67
N GLN A 686 18.92 -10.81 -34.94
CA GLN A 686 18.70 -9.89 -36.04
C GLN A 686 17.23 -9.60 -36.27
N THR A 687 16.34 -10.60 -36.28
CA THR A 687 14.89 -10.36 -36.45
C THR A 687 14.31 -9.54 -35.31
N ILE A 688 14.76 -9.78 -34.07
CA ILE A 688 14.28 -9.03 -32.89
C ILE A 688 14.67 -7.54 -32.98
N VAL A 689 15.93 -7.25 -33.32
CA VAL A 689 16.41 -5.87 -33.46
C VAL A 689 15.69 -5.14 -34.60
N HIS A 690 15.47 -5.81 -35.73
CA HIS A 690 14.70 -5.24 -36.85
C HIS A 690 13.23 -5.02 -36.48
N ALA A 691 12.60 -5.90 -35.70
CA ALA A 691 11.22 -5.71 -35.23
C ALA A 691 11.09 -4.46 -34.33
N LEU A 692 12.06 -4.25 -33.43
CA LEU A 692 12.10 -3.05 -32.58
C LEU A 692 12.30 -1.76 -33.41
N LEU A 693 13.16 -1.80 -34.43
CA LEU A 693 13.34 -0.70 -35.36
C LEU A 693 12.03 -0.36 -36.09
N CYS A 694 11.30 -1.37 -36.56
CA CYS A 694 10.02 -1.19 -37.25
C CYS A 694 8.94 -0.59 -36.33
N LEU A 695 8.87 -1.03 -35.08
CA LEU A 695 7.96 -0.45 -34.08
C LEU A 695 8.31 1.01 -33.76
N TRP A 696 9.61 1.32 -33.67
CA TRP A 696 10.08 2.70 -33.48
C TRP A 696 9.72 3.60 -34.67
N LEU A 697 9.88 3.12 -35.91
CA LEU A 697 9.46 3.86 -37.11
C LEU A 697 7.94 4.09 -37.14
N LEU A 698 7.16 3.14 -36.62
CA LEU A 698 5.70 3.22 -36.61
C LEU A 698 5.11 3.96 -35.40
N ARG A 699 5.94 4.51 -34.50
CA ARG A 699 5.51 5.10 -33.22
C ARG A 699 4.33 6.07 -33.30
N ASP A 700 4.38 7.01 -34.23
CA ASP A 700 3.37 8.05 -34.40
C ASP A 700 2.08 7.49 -35.04
N SER A 701 2.16 6.29 -35.63
CA SER A 701 1.05 5.61 -36.30
C SER A 701 0.09 4.95 -35.30
N PHE A 702 0.55 4.66 -34.08
CA PHE A 702 -0.27 4.05 -33.02
C PHE A 702 -1.07 5.06 -32.19
N GLN A 703 -0.75 6.36 -32.27
CA GLN A 703 -1.52 7.42 -31.60
C GLN A 703 -2.80 7.82 -32.36
N ASN A 704 -2.87 7.54 -33.66
CA ASN A 704 -4.01 7.88 -34.50
C ASN A 704 -5.00 6.71 -34.57
N ARG A 705 -6.26 6.98 -34.23
CA ARG A 705 -7.38 6.02 -34.19
C ARG A 705 -7.40 5.14 -35.46
N LEU A 706 -7.55 3.82 -35.27
CA LEU A 706 -7.58 2.81 -36.34
C LEU A 706 -8.73 2.97 -37.35
N LEU A 707 -9.73 3.77 -37.00
CA LEU A 707 -10.87 4.09 -37.85
C LEU A 707 -10.77 5.54 -38.33
N PRO A 708 -11.13 5.84 -39.59
CA PRO A 708 -11.24 7.22 -40.05
C PRO A 708 -12.21 7.97 -39.14
N SER A 709 -11.78 9.09 -38.57
CA SER A 709 -12.67 9.94 -37.76
C SER A 709 -13.80 10.45 -38.65
N LEU A 710 -15.03 10.05 -38.36
CA LEU A 710 -16.20 10.81 -38.79
C LEU A 710 -16.07 12.20 -38.15
N ARG A 711 -15.74 13.22 -38.94
CA ARG A 711 -15.94 14.61 -38.51
C ARG A 711 -17.45 14.81 -38.40
N THR A 712 -18.00 14.63 -37.20
CA THR A 712 -19.30 15.19 -36.83
C THR A 712 -19.08 16.65 -36.48
N SER A 713 -19.57 17.56 -37.31
CA SER A 713 -19.73 18.97 -37.00
C SER A 713 -20.64 19.12 -35.77
N GLN A 714 -20.15 19.72 -34.69
CA GLN A 714 -20.99 20.09 -33.55
C GLN A 714 -21.85 21.30 -33.91
N SER A 715 -23.17 21.13 -33.86
CA SER A 715 -24.04 22.18 -33.31
C SER A 715 -25.25 21.54 -32.62
N ASN A 716 -25.33 21.77 -31.31
CA ASN A 716 -26.51 21.72 -30.43
C ASN A 716 -27.16 20.36 -30.11
N LYS A 717 -26.68 19.70 -29.05
CA LYS A 717 -27.24 19.74 -27.68
C LYS A 717 -26.59 18.68 -26.80
N GLN A 718 -26.44 19.02 -25.54
CA GLN A 718 -26.11 18.11 -24.45
C GLN A 718 -27.05 16.89 -24.43
N ASN A 719 -26.50 15.75 -24.01
CA ASN A 719 -27.16 14.48 -23.65
C ASN A 719 -27.18 13.38 -24.73
N SER A 720 -26.08 12.63 -24.84
CA SER A 720 -26.05 11.16 -24.71
C SER A 720 -24.65 10.62 -25.02
N ILE A 721 -23.97 10.09 -24.00
CA ILE A 721 -22.85 9.18 -24.19
C ILE A 721 -23.50 7.81 -24.37
N LEU A 722 -23.53 7.30 -25.60
CA LEU A 722 -23.81 5.91 -26.05
C LEU A 722 -24.63 5.96 -27.35
N GLU A 723 -23.96 5.88 -28.50
CA GLU A 723 -24.40 5.26 -29.78
C GLU A 723 -23.50 5.74 -30.93
N ASN A 724 -22.31 5.16 -31.05
CA ASN A 724 -21.56 5.19 -32.31
C ASN A 724 -21.88 3.90 -33.07
N ASN A 725 -22.88 3.93 -33.96
CA ASN A 725 -23.19 2.79 -34.82
C ASN A 725 -22.08 2.61 -35.88
N PHE A 726 -21.26 1.58 -35.72
CA PHE A 726 -20.14 1.21 -36.60
C PHE A 726 -20.56 0.74 -38.02
N ARG A 727 -21.87 0.67 -38.32
CA ARG A 727 -22.41 0.09 -39.57
C ARG A 727 -22.40 1.03 -40.78
N ASP A 728 -22.14 2.34 -40.62
CA ASP A 728 -22.37 3.34 -41.68
C ASP A 728 -21.10 3.87 -42.37
N ILE A 729 -19.92 3.25 -42.17
CA ILE A 729 -18.70 3.70 -42.88
C ILE A 729 -18.64 3.05 -44.27
N PRO A 730 -18.67 3.81 -45.38
CA PRO A 730 -18.65 3.22 -46.71
C PRO A 730 -17.31 2.51 -46.96
N PRO A 731 -17.32 1.29 -47.56
CA PRO A 731 -16.13 0.46 -47.73
C PRO A 731 -15.02 1.15 -48.55
N GLN A 732 -15.38 2.10 -49.42
CA GLN A 732 -14.43 2.91 -50.18
C GLN A 732 -13.63 3.89 -49.30
N LYS A 733 -14.22 4.45 -48.23
CA LYS A 733 -13.51 5.32 -47.28
C LYS A 733 -12.56 4.51 -46.39
N LEU A 734 -12.96 3.30 -46.01
CA LEU A 734 -12.12 2.34 -45.29
C LEU A 734 -10.92 1.88 -46.12
N LYS A 735 -11.14 1.52 -47.40
CA LYS A 735 -10.06 1.18 -48.34
C LYS A 735 -9.10 2.37 -48.57
N ARG A 736 -9.58 3.62 -48.49
CA ARG A 736 -8.74 4.83 -48.59
C ARG A 736 -7.93 5.11 -47.32
N SER A 737 -8.48 4.90 -46.13
CA SER A 737 -7.77 5.13 -44.86
C SER A 737 -6.61 4.15 -44.68
N ILE A 738 -6.80 2.88 -45.09
CA ILE A 738 -5.74 1.87 -45.09
C ILE A 738 -4.57 2.26 -46.00
N LYS A 739 -4.83 2.88 -47.16
CA LYS A 739 -3.78 3.29 -48.10
C LYS A 739 -2.90 4.43 -47.57
N GLN A 740 -3.44 5.25 -46.67
CA GLN A 740 -2.79 6.48 -46.17
C GLN A 740 -1.95 6.26 -44.92
N SER A 741 -2.29 5.28 -44.06
CA SER A 741 -1.55 5.03 -42.83
C SER A 741 -0.29 4.19 -43.07
N SER A 742 0.81 4.60 -42.41
CA SER A 742 2.12 3.93 -42.45
C SER A 742 2.10 2.52 -41.87
N ILE A 743 1.20 2.23 -40.93
CA ILE A 743 1.10 0.93 -40.27
C ILE A 743 0.75 -0.20 -41.24
N TYR A 744 -0.04 0.09 -42.27
CA TYR A 744 -0.51 -0.90 -43.26
C TYR A 744 0.48 -1.15 -44.40
N VAL A 745 1.63 -0.44 -44.44
CA VAL A 745 2.65 -0.66 -45.49
C VAL A 745 3.25 -2.07 -45.39
N LEU A 746 3.54 -2.53 -44.18
CA LEU A 746 4.06 -3.90 -43.96
C LEU A 746 3.02 -4.95 -44.39
N PHE A 747 1.74 -4.71 -44.12
CA PHE A 747 0.69 -5.68 -44.46
C PHE A 747 0.42 -5.76 -45.95
N ARG A 748 0.53 -4.63 -46.66
CA ARG A 748 0.55 -4.61 -48.13
C ARG A 748 1.72 -5.39 -48.71
N LEU A 749 2.91 -5.27 -48.12
CA LEU A 749 4.06 -6.07 -48.56
C LEU A 749 3.86 -7.58 -48.33
N ILE A 750 3.23 -7.97 -47.22
CA ILE A 750 2.85 -9.38 -46.97
C ILE A 750 1.90 -9.90 -48.06
N LYS A 751 1.00 -9.06 -48.55
CA LYS A 751 0.05 -9.41 -49.62
C LYS A 751 0.70 -9.40 -51.02
N ASP A 752 1.44 -8.35 -51.35
CA ASP A 752 1.89 -8.02 -52.71
C ASP A 752 3.24 -8.66 -53.06
N ASP A 753 4.11 -8.94 -52.08
CA ASP A 753 5.44 -9.54 -52.30
C ASP A 753 5.49 -10.99 -51.78
N ILE A 754 4.95 -11.90 -52.60
CA ILE A 754 4.85 -13.34 -52.31
C ILE A 754 6.24 -13.96 -52.07
N THR A 755 7.29 -13.44 -52.73
CA THR A 755 8.65 -14.00 -52.64
C THR A 755 9.27 -13.85 -51.25
N ASN A 756 8.99 -12.74 -50.57
CA ASN A 756 9.49 -12.45 -49.22
C ASN A 756 8.39 -12.52 -48.15
N GLN A 757 7.19 -13.00 -48.50
CA GLN A 757 6.02 -13.04 -47.64
C GLN A 757 6.31 -13.73 -46.29
N THR A 758 7.08 -14.82 -46.29
CA THR A 758 7.44 -15.55 -45.07
C THR A 758 8.35 -14.74 -44.14
N VAL A 759 9.25 -13.92 -44.71
CA VAL A 759 10.16 -13.04 -43.95
C VAL A 759 9.38 -11.89 -43.32
N TYR A 760 8.46 -11.28 -44.08
CA TYR A 760 7.60 -10.21 -43.54
C TYR A 760 6.64 -10.73 -42.47
N ILE A 761 6.10 -11.95 -42.62
CA ILE A 761 5.26 -12.58 -41.58
C ILE A 761 6.08 -12.84 -40.32
N LYS A 762 7.31 -13.35 -40.42
CA LYS A 762 8.21 -13.53 -39.25
C LYS A 762 8.54 -12.21 -38.55
N LEU A 763 8.81 -11.16 -39.33
CA LEU A 763 9.02 -9.81 -38.79
C LEU A 763 7.77 -9.30 -38.07
N LEU A 764 6.59 -9.52 -38.63
CA LEU A 764 5.32 -9.16 -38.01
C LEU A 764 5.03 -9.97 -36.73
N GLN A 765 5.34 -11.27 -36.72
CA GLN A 765 5.23 -12.10 -35.52
C GLN A 765 6.16 -11.59 -34.41
N ALA A 766 7.41 -11.25 -34.73
CA ALA A 766 8.34 -10.65 -33.78
C ALA A 766 7.83 -9.29 -33.26
N MET A 767 7.25 -8.44 -34.11
CA MET A 767 6.63 -7.18 -33.69
C MET A 767 5.41 -7.40 -32.78
N TYR A 768 4.60 -8.43 -33.05
CA TYR A 768 3.42 -8.78 -32.24
C TYR A 768 3.79 -9.12 -30.79
N PHE A 769 4.94 -9.76 -30.54
CA PHE A 769 5.42 -10.02 -29.18
C PHE A 769 5.69 -8.76 -28.36
N PHE A 770 5.97 -7.63 -29.02
CA PHE A 770 6.17 -6.35 -28.35
C PHE A 770 4.93 -5.45 -28.39
N GLN A 771 4.02 -5.65 -29.35
CA GLN A 771 2.75 -4.91 -29.47
C GLN A 771 1.61 -5.82 -29.94
N SER A 772 0.83 -6.34 -28.99
CA SER A 772 -0.26 -7.31 -29.24
C SER A 772 -1.41 -6.73 -30.07
N GLU A 773 -1.64 -5.41 -30.02
CA GLU A 773 -2.65 -4.71 -30.81
C GLU A 773 -2.49 -4.95 -32.33
N LEU A 774 -1.26 -5.24 -32.80
CA LEU A 774 -0.96 -5.48 -34.22
C LEU A 774 -1.77 -6.64 -34.82
N ALA A 775 -2.13 -7.67 -34.05
CA ALA A 775 -2.91 -8.78 -34.57
C ALA A 775 -4.32 -8.34 -34.99
N TYR A 776 -4.97 -7.49 -34.19
CA TYR A 776 -6.30 -6.97 -34.49
C TYR A 776 -6.25 -5.98 -35.66
N ILE A 777 -5.19 -5.17 -35.75
CA ILE A 777 -4.97 -4.23 -36.85
C ILE A 777 -4.70 -4.99 -38.17
N PHE A 778 -3.98 -6.11 -38.09
CA PHE A 778 -3.70 -6.98 -39.23
C PHE A 778 -4.97 -7.71 -39.70
N LEU A 779 -5.76 -8.27 -38.78
CA LEU A 779 -7.08 -8.84 -39.10
C LEU A 779 -8.00 -7.83 -39.77
N TYR A 780 -8.03 -6.61 -39.25
CA TYR A 780 -8.79 -5.50 -39.81
C TYR A 780 -8.34 -5.12 -41.23
N TYR A 781 -7.02 -5.15 -41.50
CA TYR A 781 -6.50 -4.93 -42.84
C TYR A 781 -6.93 -6.03 -43.81
N LEU A 782 -6.80 -7.30 -43.39
CA LEU A 782 -7.17 -8.45 -44.21
C LEU A 782 -8.67 -8.45 -44.56
N SER A 783 -9.54 -8.05 -43.62
CA SER A 783 -10.99 -8.01 -43.84
C SER A 783 -11.45 -6.88 -44.77
N ILE A 784 -10.64 -5.83 -44.97
CA ILE A 784 -11.02 -4.67 -45.79
C ILE A 784 -10.33 -4.68 -47.16
N ASP A 785 -9.07 -5.08 -47.25
CA ASP A 785 -8.28 -4.97 -48.49
C ASP A 785 -8.19 -6.28 -49.28
N ILE A 786 -8.55 -7.43 -48.69
CA ILE A 786 -8.57 -8.73 -49.37
C ILE A 786 -10.02 -9.17 -49.53
N ASP A 787 -10.53 -9.12 -50.77
CA ASP A 787 -11.92 -9.51 -51.07
C ASP A 787 -12.09 -11.05 -51.10
N ASP A 788 -10.99 -11.82 -51.25
CA ASP A 788 -10.98 -13.29 -51.17
C ASP A 788 -10.74 -13.78 -49.73
N MET A 789 -11.82 -14.22 -49.08
CA MET A 789 -11.80 -14.73 -47.71
C MET A 789 -10.89 -15.94 -47.50
N LYS A 790 -10.66 -16.78 -48.53
CA LYS A 790 -9.76 -17.94 -48.40
C LYS A 790 -8.31 -17.48 -48.34
N MET A 791 -7.92 -16.57 -49.23
CA MET A 791 -6.58 -15.98 -49.23
C MET A 791 -6.29 -15.20 -47.93
N ALA A 792 -7.27 -14.44 -47.44
CA ALA A 792 -7.15 -13.72 -46.17
C ALA A 792 -6.97 -14.68 -44.98
N ALA A 793 -7.74 -15.77 -44.94
CA ALA A 793 -7.62 -16.80 -43.91
C ALA A 793 -6.25 -17.50 -43.95
N GLU A 794 -5.76 -17.89 -45.13
CA GLU A 794 -4.44 -18.54 -45.28
C GLU A 794 -3.28 -17.64 -44.81
N ILE A 795 -3.33 -16.34 -45.12
CA ILE A 795 -2.31 -15.37 -44.69
C ILE A 795 -2.34 -15.19 -43.17
N PHE A 796 -3.53 -15.07 -42.58
CA PHE A 796 -3.67 -14.94 -41.14
C PHE A 796 -3.27 -16.23 -40.40
N GLU A 797 -3.59 -17.39 -40.96
CA GLU A 797 -3.22 -18.68 -40.40
C GLU A 797 -1.70 -18.85 -40.38
N LYS A 798 -0.98 -18.47 -41.45
CA LYS A 798 0.49 -18.44 -41.47
C LYS A 798 1.08 -17.53 -40.38
N PHE A 799 0.43 -16.38 -40.11
CA PHE A 799 0.82 -15.50 -39.01
C PHE A 799 0.56 -16.16 -37.64
N ALA A 800 -0.59 -16.79 -37.45
CA ALA A 800 -1.00 -17.39 -36.18
C ALA A 800 -0.32 -18.73 -35.84
N GLN A 801 0.06 -19.53 -36.83
CA GLN A 801 0.58 -20.90 -36.66
C GLN A 801 1.78 -21.00 -35.70
N ASP A 802 2.72 -20.06 -35.76
CA ASP A 802 3.89 -20.07 -34.86
C ASP A 802 3.60 -19.36 -33.52
N ILE A 803 2.62 -18.45 -33.47
CA ILE A 803 2.16 -17.80 -32.23
C ILE A 803 1.37 -18.80 -31.35
N ILE A 804 0.52 -19.64 -31.95
CA ILE A 804 -0.29 -20.65 -31.26
C ILE A 804 0.59 -21.75 -30.64
N LYS A 805 1.72 -22.09 -31.28
CA LYS A 805 2.72 -23.02 -30.70
C LYS A 805 3.35 -22.47 -29.40
N LEU A 806 3.39 -21.15 -29.20
CA LEU A 806 3.80 -20.54 -27.92
C LEU A 806 2.67 -20.54 -26.88
N SER A 807 1.41 -20.38 -27.30
CA SER A 807 0.26 -20.26 -26.39
C SER A 807 -0.26 -21.60 -25.85
N SER A 808 0.11 -22.74 -26.45
CA SER A 808 -0.28 -24.08 -25.95
C SER A 808 0.33 -24.44 -24.57
N SER A 809 1.26 -23.63 -24.06
CA SER A 809 1.78 -23.71 -22.67
C SER A 809 1.18 -22.65 -21.73
N HIS A 810 0.23 -21.83 -22.21
CA HIS A 810 -0.48 -20.78 -21.47
C HIS A 810 -2.00 -20.95 -21.60
N ARG A 811 -2.53 -22.04 -21.01
CA ARG A 811 -3.85 -22.03 -20.37
C ARG A 811 -3.65 -22.07 -18.86
N LYS A 812 -3.45 -20.91 -18.25
CA LYS A 812 -3.78 -20.58 -16.86
C LYS A 812 -4.01 -19.08 -16.79
#